data_AF-A0A7M4ACJ1-F1
#
_entry.id   AF-A0A7M4ACJ1-F1
#
_cell.length_a   1.000
_cell.length_b   1.000
_cell.length_c   1.000
_cell.angle_alpha   90.00
_cell.angle_beta   90.00
_cell.angle_gamma   90.00
#
_symmetry.space_group_name_H-M   'P 1'
#
loop_
_entity.id
_entity.type
_entity.pdbx_description
1 polymer ?
#
loop_
_entity_poly.entity_id
_entity_poly.type
_entity_poly.pdbx_seq_one_letter_code
_entity_poly.pdbx_strand_id
1 'polypeptide(L)'
;MGLIERFGRIADVYVSERDGLIEGDQERRRPHMGHPFWPSEVLRDTIILASMISTLAFYCWLIPPPLHSAADPFAQAGFVFPDWYVLFSYGYLRWGEYLPSFTIPAGPIGAFFGAEYIFWNAAWWGAAITGIPVTLLALPPFLPGREKRGVEDPWFATAGAVYLAHVWFISVFSINIFLELYAKDLSNYCWADSHGYLFCGRQQPWTAEVFNAIPWVLTGIFIFAIIYFGVRKFGLNALGARLTPGLGRQIAVGSAVAAFLICAVTWPIYESGFWDYGGLGAMDEVSELDKLRTQPSDTLLHIEEGNSWAEWSDECLPYEDSSDLLLWETLTHGEDFADYCILPAIHWVDWGIYQPTKNLIIDYSGANQHTEPDIGRNGARGDVTYSGNAESSEIIFTDSIVFNVEDFGMDSVPADMGCNFRTSERDAGVHSQTLSVKDSNNEIIWSTEEGSCSSTTMYLQSGESYTLQFTTISSGVNESVSMITDYSAVVYQPLLLNGDGTALMRSQTTLESGELTQLTVDNPTYHKNPKSLDAKLIYSLFIPCLGVGAMVFLLMRSMARGYEWEMNKCYGCDLCDDACPVRLFNAGDKLNIIYNSWNNEDDGVPLYSCLTCTACTNACPQLVDYDSYIDIRRSLIVGGPPATEIPHTVLQAVLAAEAEEDADDAFISVDEYPIDSNVGYYPGCVDYIDQEMIFSHVNEGTMNLGDTTTAAFTLFEDMGSEVTYLGRDFLKCCGHDQKWQGMDEVFDKLKSYNQKKLGESGIDTLVTSCAECFKTFAMDYELEDMKVMHTTEYLIENGFDMNLQSEEDLTVTYHDPCRLGRQMNIYEEPRKLVQAVEGVELVEMEHTKEDGLCCGVSSMMSCNENSRTLRIQRFDEVKATGADIMLTSCPKCVSHFECLKFEGDPKHDFEILDVVSFLARQVNAKNQ
;
A
#
# COMPACT_ATOMS: atom_id res chain seq x y z
N MET A 1 -9.31 -9.67 -45.53
CA MET A 1 -7.97 -10.18 -45.91
C MET A 1 -7.27 -10.82 -44.71
N GLY A 2 -6.52 -11.90 -44.93
CA GLY A 2 -5.82 -12.65 -43.88
C GLY A 2 -4.51 -11.99 -43.40
N LEU A 3 -4.08 -12.36 -42.20
CA LEU A 3 -2.97 -11.77 -41.44
C LEU A 3 -1.61 -11.72 -42.18
N ILE A 4 -1.36 -12.65 -43.12
CA ILE A 4 -0.05 -12.88 -43.75
C ILE A 4 0.29 -11.83 -44.82
N GLU A 5 -0.70 -11.33 -45.57
CA GLU A 5 -0.47 -10.31 -46.60
C GLU A 5 -0.13 -8.94 -45.99
N ARG A 6 -0.59 -8.66 -44.76
CA ARG A 6 -0.29 -7.42 -44.03
C ARG A 6 1.18 -7.32 -43.62
N PHE A 7 1.84 -8.44 -43.34
CA PHE A 7 3.23 -8.45 -42.88
C PHE A 7 4.26 -8.18 -44.00
N GLY A 8 3.97 -8.57 -45.24
CA GLY A 8 4.92 -8.40 -46.35
C GLY A 8 5.16 -6.94 -46.73
N ARG A 9 4.11 -6.11 -46.68
CA ARG A 9 4.15 -4.70 -47.09
C ARG A 9 4.91 -3.81 -46.09
N ILE A 10 4.89 -4.17 -44.81
CA ILE A 10 5.58 -3.42 -43.73
C ILE A 10 7.10 -3.58 -43.82
N ALA A 11 7.58 -4.72 -44.32
CA ALA A 11 9.01 -5.03 -44.38
C ALA A 11 9.78 -4.23 -45.45
N ASP A 12 9.17 -3.93 -46.60
CA ASP A 12 9.83 -3.20 -47.69
C ASP A 12 10.02 -1.70 -47.36
N VAL A 13 9.04 -1.08 -46.70
CA VAL A 13 9.09 0.34 -46.29
C VAL A 13 10.20 0.59 -45.27
N TYR A 14 10.46 -0.39 -44.40
CA TYR A 14 11.51 -0.28 -43.38
C TYR A 14 12.93 -0.22 -43.96
N VAL A 15 13.17 -0.87 -45.11
CA VAL A 15 14.52 -0.98 -45.69
C VAL A 15 14.92 0.31 -46.43
N SER A 16 13.98 1.01 -47.06
CA SER A 16 14.27 2.24 -47.81
C SER A 16 14.57 3.44 -46.90
N GLU A 17 13.86 3.56 -45.78
CA GLU A 17 13.97 4.70 -44.86
C GLU A 17 15.27 4.68 -44.05
N ARG A 18 15.75 3.48 -43.69
CA ARG A 18 17.00 3.31 -42.94
C ARG A 18 18.21 3.94 -43.66
N ASP A 19 18.24 3.85 -44.99
CA ASP A 19 19.40 4.27 -45.77
C ASP A 19 19.48 5.81 -45.92
N GLY A 20 18.37 6.54 -45.76
CA GLY A 20 18.33 8.01 -45.83
C GLY A 20 18.78 8.74 -44.55
N LEU A 21 18.70 8.07 -43.40
CA LEU A 21 18.90 8.70 -42.08
C LEU A 21 20.36 8.73 -41.61
N ILE A 22 21.26 8.09 -42.34
CA ILE A 22 22.69 8.05 -42.00
C ILE A 22 23.40 9.40 -42.31
N GLU A 23 22.75 10.34 -43.01
CA GLU A 23 23.44 11.46 -43.65
C GLU A 23 23.38 12.85 -42.96
N GLY A 24 22.62 13.10 -41.89
CA GLY A 24 22.50 14.47 -41.36
C GLY A 24 22.27 14.58 -39.85
N ASP A 25 23.24 15.16 -39.13
CA ASP A 25 23.22 15.25 -37.66
C ASP A 25 23.73 16.63 -37.17
N GLN A 26 22.94 17.34 -36.33
CA GLN A 26 23.40 18.21 -35.20
C GLN A 26 22.26 18.95 -34.45
N GLU A 27 22.22 18.76 -33.12
CA GLU A 27 21.26 19.27 -32.11
C GLU A 27 21.52 20.69 -31.53
N ARG A 28 20.47 21.35 -30.99
CA ARG A 28 20.55 22.45 -29.99
C ARG A 28 19.39 22.42 -28.96
N ARG A 29 19.66 22.89 -27.73
CA ARG A 29 18.78 22.95 -26.54
C ARG A 29 18.23 24.36 -26.22
N ARG A 30 17.16 24.46 -25.42
CA ARG A 30 16.46 25.71 -25.02
C ARG A 30 16.36 26.01 -23.49
N PRO A 31 15.98 27.25 -23.09
CA PRO A 31 15.96 27.77 -21.72
C PRO A 31 14.56 28.22 -21.18
N HIS A 32 14.30 28.00 -19.87
CA HIS A 32 13.27 28.62 -18.97
C HIS A 32 11.81 28.05 -18.89
N MET A 33 11.00 28.55 -17.92
CA MET A 33 10.27 27.83 -16.84
C MET A 33 8.91 28.49 -16.44
N GLY A 34 7.92 27.74 -15.90
CA GLY A 34 6.45 28.09 -15.75
C GLY A 34 5.93 28.98 -14.59
N HIS A 35 4.58 29.13 -14.50
CA HIS A 35 3.75 30.27 -13.99
C HIS A 35 3.12 30.14 -12.55
N PRO A 36 2.72 31.24 -11.83
CA PRO A 36 2.62 31.29 -10.35
C PRO A 36 1.27 31.12 -9.61
N PHE A 37 0.08 31.06 -10.24
CA PHE A 37 -1.18 31.37 -9.51
C PHE A 37 -2.12 30.22 -9.14
N TRP A 38 -1.87 28.98 -9.57
CA TRP A 38 -2.59 27.81 -9.06
C TRP A 38 -1.71 26.57 -9.13
N PRO A 39 -0.85 26.37 -8.11
CA PRO A 39 0.06 25.24 -8.13
C PRO A 39 -0.73 23.98 -7.78
N SER A 40 -0.48 22.91 -8.55
CA SER A 40 -0.87 21.52 -8.28
C SER A 40 -0.55 21.06 -6.85
N GLU A 41 0.27 21.81 -6.14
CA GLU A 41 0.63 21.64 -4.74
C GLU A 41 -0.53 21.80 -3.77
N VAL A 42 -1.48 22.71 -3.99
CA VAL A 42 -2.57 22.95 -3.00
C VAL A 42 -3.52 21.74 -2.87
N LEU A 43 -3.82 21.07 -3.99
CA LEU A 43 -4.65 19.85 -3.99
C LEU A 43 -3.91 18.68 -3.33
N ARG A 44 -2.63 18.50 -3.67
CA ARG A 44 -1.73 17.53 -3.02
C ARG A 44 -1.70 17.75 -1.52
N ASP A 45 -1.48 18.99 -1.08
CA ASP A 45 -1.34 19.34 0.32
C ASP A 45 -2.67 19.14 1.09
N THR A 46 -3.81 19.33 0.42
CA THR A 46 -5.14 19.03 0.99
C THR A 46 -5.37 17.53 1.20
N ILE A 47 -4.95 16.69 0.24
CA ILE A 47 -5.05 15.21 0.38
C ILE A 47 -4.12 14.72 1.51
N ILE A 48 -2.90 15.25 1.58
CA ILE A 48 -1.96 14.94 2.67
C ILE A 48 -2.57 15.35 4.01
N LEU A 49 -3.14 16.55 4.10
CA LEU A 49 -3.80 17.03 5.32
C LEU A 49 -4.96 16.13 5.76
N ALA A 50 -5.81 15.71 4.83
CA ALA A 50 -6.92 14.80 5.12
C ALA A 50 -6.43 13.43 5.63
N SER A 51 -5.39 12.86 5.01
CA SER A 51 -4.74 11.61 5.46
C SER A 51 -4.17 11.75 6.87
N MET A 52 -3.51 12.87 7.17
CA MET A 52 -3.02 13.16 8.52
C MET A 52 -4.16 13.24 9.53
N ILE A 53 -5.28 13.90 9.19
CA ILE A 53 -6.48 13.99 10.06
C ILE A 53 -7.10 12.61 10.32
N SER A 54 -7.23 11.75 9.31
CA SER A 54 -7.75 10.40 9.49
C SER A 54 -6.84 9.55 10.39
N THR A 55 -5.52 9.69 10.24
CA THR A 55 -4.54 9.02 11.10
C THR A 55 -4.66 9.50 12.55
N LEU A 56 -4.88 10.81 12.76
CA LEU A 56 -5.12 11.39 14.08
C LEU A 56 -6.40 10.87 14.71
N ALA A 57 -7.50 10.81 13.96
CA ALA A 57 -8.76 10.26 14.46
C ALA A 57 -8.63 8.78 14.85
N PHE A 58 -7.85 7.99 14.08
CA PHE A 58 -7.54 6.60 14.39
C PHE A 58 -6.74 6.47 15.71
N TYR A 59 -5.70 7.28 15.91
CA TYR A 59 -4.92 7.25 17.15
C TYR A 59 -5.73 7.68 18.38
N CYS A 60 -6.57 8.71 18.25
CA CYS A 60 -7.49 9.12 19.31
C CYS A 60 -8.50 8.03 19.68
N TRP A 61 -8.87 7.16 18.73
CA TRP A 61 -9.73 6.02 18.98
C TRP A 61 -8.98 4.82 19.60
N LEU A 62 -7.75 4.55 19.15
CA LEU A 62 -6.92 3.44 19.63
C LEU A 62 -6.43 3.65 21.08
N ILE A 63 -6.20 4.90 21.49
CA ILE A 63 -5.63 5.28 22.79
C ILE A 63 -6.62 6.17 23.54
N PRO A 64 -7.66 5.62 24.18
CA PRO A 64 -8.47 6.42 25.09
C PRO A 64 -7.58 6.94 26.23
N PRO A 65 -7.74 8.19 26.68
CA PRO A 65 -7.00 8.68 27.83
C PRO A 65 -7.32 7.81 29.05
N PRO A 66 -6.32 7.44 29.88
CA PRO A 66 -6.58 6.67 31.10
C PRO A 66 -7.51 7.47 31.99
N LEU A 67 -8.71 6.96 32.23
CA LEU A 67 -9.57 7.41 33.33
C LEU A 67 -8.99 6.80 34.61
N HIS A 68 -7.95 7.43 35.16
CA HIS A 68 -7.44 7.12 36.50
C HIS A 68 -8.50 7.44 37.56
N SER A 69 -8.48 6.70 38.67
CA SER A 69 -9.16 7.10 39.91
C SER A 69 -8.60 8.45 40.43
N ALA A 70 -9.37 9.15 41.26
CA ALA A 70 -9.05 10.51 41.69
C ALA A 70 -7.60 10.62 42.23
N ALA A 71 -6.84 11.56 41.67
CA ALA A 71 -5.40 11.71 41.92
C ALA A 71 -5.06 11.97 43.40
N ASP A 72 -4.10 11.21 43.94
CA ASP A 72 -3.40 11.52 45.20
C ASP A 72 -2.49 12.75 44.99
N PRO A 73 -2.71 13.87 45.71
CA PRO A 73 -1.92 15.08 45.57
C PRO A 73 -0.47 14.97 46.09
N PHE A 74 -0.09 13.88 46.76
CA PHE A 74 1.28 13.64 47.24
C PHE A 74 2.09 12.66 46.37
N ALA A 75 1.44 11.95 45.46
CA ALA A 75 2.12 11.20 44.41
C ALA A 75 2.58 12.18 43.33
N GLN A 76 3.89 12.31 43.11
CA GLN A 76 4.41 12.96 41.92
C GLN A 76 3.79 12.26 40.70
N ALA A 77 3.06 12.98 39.85
CA ALA A 77 2.54 12.44 38.61
C ALA A 77 3.73 11.88 37.80
N GLY A 78 3.85 10.56 37.73
CA GLY A 78 4.97 9.89 37.07
C GLY A 78 5.00 10.10 35.55
N PHE A 79 4.01 10.79 34.96
CA PHE A 79 3.88 10.93 33.52
C PHE A 79 3.07 12.18 33.13
N VAL A 80 3.67 13.10 32.36
CA VAL A 80 2.97 14.18 31.64
C VAL A 80 2.91 13.75 30.17
N PHE A 81 1.70 13.56 29.63
CA PHE A 81 1.52 13.25 28.21
C PHE A 81 2.03 14.43 27.35
N PRO A 82 2.97 14.22 26.43
CA PRO A 82 3.25 15.19 25.38
C PRO A 82 2.06 15.28 24.42
N ASP A 83 1.79 16.46 23.88
CA ASP A 83 0.84 16.61 22.77
C ASP A 83 1.27 15.71 21.59
N TRP A 84 0.28 15.25 20.80
CA TRP A 84 0.49 14.28 19.71
C TRP A 84 1.55 14.69 18.67
N TYR A 85 1.75 15.99 18.43
CA TYR A 85 2.78 16.49 17.50
C TYR A 85 4.21 16.37 18.05
N VAL A 86 4.38 16.00 19.32
CA VAL A 86 5.68 15.79 19.99
C VAL A 86 6.02 14.30 20.12
N LEU A 87 5.11 13.39 19.80
CA LEU A 87 5.30 11.93 19.98
C LEU A 87 6.54 11.40 19.25
N PHE A 88 6.83 11.89 18.04
CA PHE A 88 8.01 11.45 17.30
C PHE A 88 9.32 11.87 18.01
N SER A 89 9.36 13.07 18.59
CA SER A 89 10.50 13.59 19.34
C SER A 89 10.70 12.83 20.66
N TYR A 90 9.59 12.55 21.36
CA TYR A 90 9.61 11.71 22.57
C TYR A 90 10.05 10.28 22.26
N GLY A 91 9.64 9.73 21.12
CA GLY A 91 10.10 8.43 20.64
C GLY A 91 11.61 8.36 20.46
N TYR A 92 12.25 9.41 19.93
CA TYR A 92 13.72 9.48 19.84
C TYR A 92 14.42 9.60 21.19
N LEU A 93 13.84 10.34 22.14
CA LEU A 93 14.36 10.40 23.52
C LEU A 93 14.35 9.02 24.17
N ARG A 94 13.24 8.30 24.05
CA ARG A 94 13.09 6.95 24.58
C ARG A 94 14.00 5.95 23.87
N TRP A 95 14.15 6.06 22.55
CA TRP A 95 15.09 5.22 21.81
C TRP A 95 16.54 5.46 22.26
N GLY A 96 16.86 6.70 22.67
CA GLY A 96 18.15 7.06 23.25
C GLY A 96 18.54 6.30 24.54
N GLU A 97 17.59 5.71 25.26
CA GLU A 97 17.84 4.89 26.45
C GLU A 97 18.52 3.56 26.12
N TYR A 98 18.32 3.07 24.90
CA TYR A 98 18.92 1.82 24.40
C TYR A 98 20.29 2.03 23.76
N LEU A 99 20.74 3.29 23.63
CA LEU A 99 22.03 3.63 23.05
C LEU A 99 23.13 3.72 24.12
N PRO A 100 24.39 3.40 23.77
CA PRO A 100 25.48 3.43 24.73
C PRO A 100 25.68 4.85 25.30
N SER A 101 25.76 4.93 26.63
CA SER A 101 26.07 6.17 27.35
C SER A 101 27.57 6.27 27.63
N PHE A 102 28.16 7.44 27.39
CA PHE A 102 29.59 7.67 27.61
C PHE A 102 29.88 9.10 28.04
N THR A 103 31.03 9.31 28.66
CA THR A 103 31.47 10.62 29.14
C THR A 103 32.53 11.19 28.21
N ILE A 104 32.30 12.42 27.73
CA ILE A 104 33.21 13.14 26.84
C ILE A 104 33.96 14.18 27.68
N PRO A 105 35.31 14.20 27.69
CA PRO A 105 36.08 15.27 28.30
C PRO A 105 35.80 16.59 27.56
N ALA A 106 35.24 17.58 28.25
CA ALA A 106 34.67 18.77 27.61
C ALA A 106 35.72 19.83 27.20
N GLY A 107 36.98 19.64 27.63
CA GLY A 107 38.11 20.48 27.23
C GLY A 107 37.90 21.99 27.50
N PRO A 108 38.39 22.90 26.64
CA PRO A 108 38.26 24.35 26.81
C PRO A 108 36.80 24.85 26.84
N ILE A 109 35.90 24.13 26.18
CA ILE A 109 34.47 24.47 26.10
C ILE A 109 33.78 24.14 27.43
N GLY A 110 34.14 23.02 28.05
CA GLY A 110 33.67 22.66 29.39
C GLY A 110 34.08 23.67 30.47
N ALA A 111 35.30 24.19 30.39
CA ALA A 111 35.80 25.24 31.28
C ALA A 111 35.00 26.55 31.17
N PHE A 112 34.41 26.85 30.00
CA PHE A 112 33.56 28.02 29.79
C PHE A 112 32.18 27.87 30.45
N PHE A 113 31.61 26.66 30.47
CA PHE A 113 30.30 26.37 31.06
C PHE A 113 30.36 25.79 32.49
N GLY A 114 31.56 25.65 33.07
CA GLY A 114 31.75 25.12 34.43
C GLY A 114 31.53 23.62 34.58
N ALA A 115 31.64 22.85 33.49
CA ALA A 115 31.50 21.39 33.49
C ALA A 115 32.74 20.73 32.90
N GLU A 116 33.47 19.93 33.70
CA GLU A 116 34.68 19.22 33.24
C GLU A 116 34.37 18.08 32.26
N TYR A 117 33.16 17.54 32.32
CA TYR A 117 32.69 16.41 31.52
C TYR A 117 31.31 16.70 30.94
N ILE A 118 31.10 16.31 29.68
CA ILE A 118 29.77 16.24 29.07
C ILE A 118 29.32 14.78 29.16
N PHE A 119 28.22 14.56 29.87
CA PHE A 119 27.58 13.24 29.94
C PHE A 119 26.71 13.04 28.70
N TRP A 120 27.14 12.17 27.79
CA TRP A 120 26.35 11.77 26.63
C TRP A 120 25.36 10.70 27.06
N ASN A 121 24.20 11.16 27.54
CA ASN A 121 23.10 10.34 28.06
C ASN A 121 21.94 10.25 27.06
N ALA A 122 20.87 9.54 27.41
CA ALA A 122 19.69 9.36 26.57
C ALA A 122 19.10 10.68 26.05
N ALA A 123 19.11 11.75 26.85
CA ALA A 123 18.62 13.07 26.44
C ALA A 123 19.45 13.69 25.31
N TRP A 124 20.78 13.56 25.36
CA TRP A 124 21.67 13.99 24.27
C TRP A 124 21.47 13.16 23.00
N TRP A 125 21.28 11.86 23.13
CA TRP A 125 20.95 10.99 22.01
C TRP A 125 19.63 11.38 21.34
N GLY A 126 18.57 11.57 22.12
CA GLY A 126 17.27 11.99 21.59
C GLY A 126 17.34 13.34 20.86
N ALA A 127 18.06 14.32 21.42
CA ALA A 127 18.26 15.61 20.77
C ALA A 127 19.07 15.50 19.45
N ALA A 128 20.17 14.75 19.47
CA ALA A 128 21.03 14.57 18.29
C ALA A 128 20.30 13.85 17.16
N ILE A 129 19.57 12.77 17.47
CA ILE A 129 18.87 11.95 16.50
C ILE A 129 17.66 12.69 15.92
N THR A 130 16.91 13.43 16.75
CA THR A 130 15.78 14.26 16.27
C THR A 130 16.24 15.32 15.26
N GLY A 131 17.49 15.79 15.39
CA GLY A 131 18.08 16.73 14.44
C GLY A 131 18.24 16.17 13.01
N ILE A 132 18.42 14.86 12.83
CA ILE A 132 18.66 14.24 11.52
C ILE A 132 17.40 14.35 10.61
N PRO A 133 16.20 13.88 11.04
CA PRO A 133 14.95 14.06 10.31
C PRO A 133 14.65 15.52 9.96
N VAL A 134 14.84 16.42 10.93
CA VAL A 134 14.55 17.85 10.76
C VAL A 134 15.51 18.49 9.76
N THR A 135 16.80 18.11 9.81
CA THR A 135 17.80 18.59 8.85
C THR A 135 17.50 18.09 7.44
N LEU A 136 17.07 16.83 7.28
CA LEU A 136 16.63 16.27 6.00
C LEU A 136 15.42 17.01 5.41
N LEU A 137 14.44 17.40 6.24
CA LEU A 137 13.29 18.20 5.81
C LEU A 137 13.65 19.67 5.52
N ALA A 138 14.68 20.21 6.17
CA ALA A 138 15.13 21.58 5.95
C ALA A 138 16.06 21.73 4.73
N LEU A 139 16.57 20.62 4.19
CA LEU A 139 17.52 20.55 3.08
C LEU A 139 16.94 20.87 1.68
N PRO A 140 15.68 20.52 1.31
CA PRO A 140 15.16 20.70 -0.04
C PRO A 140 15.26 22.13 -0.60
N PRO A 141 15.01 23.21 0.17
CA PRO A 141 15.20 24.59 -0.31
C PRO A 141 16.65 24.94 -0.71
N PHE A 142 17.64 24.16 -0.27
CA PHE A 142 19.07 24.39 -0.51
C PHE A 142 19.67 23.45 -1.56
N LEU A 143 18.91 22.47 -2.07
CA LEU A 143 19.35 21.55 -3.12
C LEU A 143 19.03 22.12 -4.52
N PRO A 144 20.00 22.15 -5.45
CA PRO A 144 19.73 22.57 -6.83
C PRO A 144 18.89 21.51 -7.56
N GLY A 145 17.72 21.91 -8.09
CA GLY A 145 16.83 21.03 -8.85
C GLY A 145 15.45 21.66 -9.07
N ARG A 146 14.67 21.16 -10.04
CA ARG A 146 13.24 21.48 -10.17
C ARG A 146 12.43 20.40 -9.48
N GLU A 147 11.29 20.76 -8.91
CA GLU A 147 10.33 19.78 -8.39
C GLU A 147 9.88 18.85 -9.51
N LYS A 148 10.03 17.55 -9.28
CA LYS A 148 9.59 16.49 -10.18
C LYS A 148 8.39 15.80 -9.56
N ARG A 149 7.45 15.33 -10.38
CA ARG A 149 6.33 14.52 -9.89
C ARG A 149 6.86 13.19 -9.36
N GLY A 150 6.16 12.57 -8.39
CA GLY A 150 6.61 11.31 -7.79
C GLY A 150 6.74 10.15 -8.79
N VAL A 151 5.99 10.17 -9.90
CA VAL A 151 6.13 9.21 -10.99
C VAL A 151 7.38 9.48 -11.84
N GLU A 152 7.83 10.73 -11.94
CA GLU A 152 9.01 11.16 -12.69
C GLU A 152 10.32 10.91 -11.93
N ASP A 153 10.27 10.95 -10.59
CA ASP A 153 11.38 10.56 -9.72
C ASP A 153 10.93 9.59 -8.62
N PRO A 154 10.73 8.30 -8.97
CA PRO A 154 10.27 7.28 -8.04
C PRO A 154 11.17 7.13 -6.81
N TRP A 155 12.45 7.46 -6.93
CA TRP A 155 13.42 7.34 -5.84
C TRP A 155 13.21 8.39 -4.76
N PHE A 156 13.02 9.66 -5.14
CA PHE A 156 12.72 10.73 -4.18
C PHE A 156 11.35 10.52 -3.51
N ALA A 157 10.34 10.12 -4.28
CA ALA A 157 9.02 9.78 -3.70
C ALA A 157 9.11 8.61 -2.70
N THR A 158 9.90 7.59 -3.03
CA THR A 158 10.17 6.46 -2.14
C THR A 158 10.87 6.90 -0.86
N ALA A 159 11.89 7.76 -0.96
CA ALA A 159 12.61 8.28 0.21
C ALA A 159 11.68 9.08 1.15
N GLY A 160 10.78 9.90 0.59
CA GLY A 160 9.78 10.62 1.36
C GLY A 160 8.79 9.69 2.08
N ALA A 161 8.36 8.61 1.43
CA ALA A 161 7.48 7.61 2.05
C ALA A 161 8.17 6.82 3.18
N VAL A 162 9.44 6.44 3.00
CA VAL A 162 10.26 5.81 4.04
C VAL A 162 10.39 6.73 5.25
N TYR A 163 10.61 8.03 5.01
CA TYR A 163 10.69 9.05 6.05
C TYR A 163 9.39 9.15 6.86
N LEU A 164 8.24 9.26 6.19
CA LEU A 164 6.94 9.33 6.86
C LEU A 164 6.63 8.06 7.65
N ALA A 165 6.96 6.89 7.10
CA ALA A 165 6.83 5.62 7.82
C ALA A 165 7.69 5.62 9.09
N HIS A 166 8.93 6.09 9.01
CA HIS A 166 9.82 6.17 10.18
C HIS A 166 9.27 7.09 11.27
N VAL A 167 8.76 8.28 10.90
CA VAL A 167 8.10 9.22 11.84
C VAL A 167 6.88 8.56 12.52
N TRP A 168 6.13 7.75 11.79
CA TRP A 168 5.00 7.01 12.34
C TRP A 168 5.47 5.94 13.35
N PHE A 169 6.40 5.06 12.96
CA PHE A 169 6.90 3.99 13.84
C PHE A 169 7.60 4.52 15.10
N ILE A 170 8.37 5.60 15.01
CA ILE A 170 9.01 6.21 16.19
C ILE A 170 7.98 6.87 17.12
N SER A 171 6.88 7.40 16.58
CA SER A 171 5.77 7.89 17.39
C SER A 171 5.06 6.74 18.13
N VAL A 172 4.89 5.59 17.49
CA VAL A 172 4.38 4.36 18.12
C VAL A 172 5.34 3.85 19.21
N PHE A 173 6.66 3.87 18.95
CA PHE A 173 7.67 3.50 19.94
C PHE A 173 7.54 4.32 21.23
N SER A 174 7.21 5.60 21.11
CA SER A 174 7.07 6.53 22.22
C SER A 174 5.99 6.09 23.23
N ILE A 175 4.92 5.45 22.76
CA ILE A 175 3.76 5.01 23.56
C ILE A 175 3.85 3.53 23.96
N ASN A 176 5.01 2.88 23.86
CA ASN A 176 5.15 1.43 24.09
C ASN A 176 4.55 0.93 25.44
N ILE A 177 4.73 1.66 26.55
CA ILE A 177 4.14 1.26 27.85
C ILE A 177 2.60 1.18 27.78
N PHE A 178 1.96 2.08 27.02
CA PHE A 178 0.52 2.05 26.82
C PHE A 178 0.11 0.91 25.90
N LEU A 179 0.92 0.58 24.88
CA LEU A 179 0.66 -0.60 24.08
C LEU A 179 0.72 -1.86 24.95
N GLU A 180 1.68 -1.99 25.85
CA GLU A 180 1.73 -3.13 26.78
C GLU A 180 0.51 -3.20 27.72
N LEU A 181 -0.04 -2.05 28.12
CA LEU A 181 -1.22 -1.97 28.98
C LEU A 181 -2.55 -2.16 28.25
N TYR A 182 -2.68 -1.67 27.01
CA TYR A 182 -3.93 -1.64 26.24
C TYR A 182 -4.02 -2.74 25.16
N ALA A 183 -2.91 -3.36 24.79
CA ALA A 183 -2.89 -4.49 23.84
C ALA A 183 -3.26 -5.83 24.50
N LYS A 184 -3.48 -5.83 25.82
CA LYS A 184 -3.84 -7.04 26.58
C LYS A 184 -5.36 -7.16 26.66
N ASP A 185 -5.85 -8.34 26.30
CA ASP A 185 -7.24 -8.69 26.05
C ASP A 185 -8.13 -8.66 27.32
N LEU A 186 -9.44 -8.46 27.14
CA LEU A 186 -10.49 -8.55 28.17
C LEU A 186 -10.51 -9.91 28.89
N SER A 187 -10.22 -11.00 28.18
CA SER A 187 -10.38 -12.37 28.69
C SER A 187 -9.08 -13.08 29.10
N ASN A 188 -7.91 -12.55 28.73
CA ASN A 188 -6.64 -13.29 28.80
C ASN A 188 -5.50 -12.51 29.48
N TYR A 189 -5.79 -11.44 30.21
CA TYR A 189 -4.81 -10.79 31.06
C TYR A 189 -5.51 -9.96 32.13
N CYS A 190 -5.38 -10.41 33.37
CA CYS A 190 -5.78 -9.65 34.54
C CYS A 190 -4.55 -9.41 35.43
N TRP A 191 -4.70 -8.51 36.39
CA TRP A 191 -3.79 -8.35 37.52
C TRP A 191 -4.60 -8.06 38.79
N ALA A 192 -3.98 -8.32 39.94
CA ALA A 192 -4.44 -7.79 41.21
C ALA A 192 -3.64 -6.51 41.53
N ASP A 193 -4.33 -5.45 41.95
CA ASP A 193 -3.65 -4.28 42.48
C ASP A 193 -3.20 -4.50 43.94
N SER A 194 -2.59 -3.48 44.56
CA SER A 194 -2.15 -3.57 45.96
C SER A 194 -3.29 -3.71 46.99
N HIS A 195 -4.55 -3.53 46.59
CA HIS A 195 -5.73 -3.69 47.43
C HIS A 195 -6.46 -5.02 47.16
N GLY A 196 -5.94 -5.87 46.26
CA GLY A 196 -6.57 -7.14 45.90
C GLY A 196 -7.73 -6.99 44.92
N TYR A 197 -7.85 -5.86 44.22
CA TYR A 197 -8.91 -5.67 43.22
C TYR A 197 -8.49 -6.23 41.87
N LEU A 198 -9.40 -6.96 41.23
CA LEU A 198 -9.14 -7.61 39.95
C LEU A 198 -9.35 -6.63 38.79
N PHE A 199 -8.27 -6.30 38.08
CA PHE A 199 -8.36 -5.51 36.87
C PHE A 199 -7.97 -6.31 35.64
N CYS A 200 -8.80 -6.29 34.60
CA CYS A 200 -8.51 -6.93 33.31
C CYS A 200 -8.52 -5.91 32.16
N GLY A 201 -7.95 -6.29 31.02
CA GLY A 201 -7.86 -5.48 29.80
C GLY A 201 -9.22 -4.99 29.27
N ARG A 202 -9.24 -4.01 28.35
CA ARG A 202 -10.48 -3.39 27.82
C ARG A 202 -10.69 -3.54 26.29
N GLN A 203 -9.77 -4.17 25.56
CA GLN A 203 -9.85 -4.35 24.10
C GLN A 203 -10.07 -5.82 23.71
N GLN A 204 -10.57 -6.04 22.49
CA GLN A 204 -10.71 -7.38 21.91
C GLN A 204 -9.35 -7.97 21.48
N PRO A 205 -9.15 -9.29 21.54
CA PRO A 205 -7.82 -9.89 21.45
C PRO A 205 -7.12 -9.68 20.09
N TRP A 206 -7.89 -9.59 19.01
CA TRP A 206 -7.35 -9.60 17.65
C TRP A 206 -6.68 -8.28 17.22
N THR A 207 -6.99 -7.14 17.86
CA THR A 207 -6.46 -5.83 17.43
C THR A 207 -4.96 -5.72 17.66
N ALA A 208 -4.49 -6.23 18.80
CA ALA A 208 -3.08 -6.31 19.16
C ALA A 208 -2.30 -7.22 18.21
N GLU A 209 -2.88 -8.39 17.88
CA GLU A 209 -2.28 -9.35 16.95
C GLU A 209 -2.12 -8.76 15.54
N VAL A 210 -3.15 -8.09 15.03
CA VAL A 210 -3.09 -7.40 13.73
C VAL A 210 -2.04 -6.30 13.74
N PHE A 211 -1.99 -5.49 14.81
CA PHE A 211 -0.99 -4.42 14.94
C PHE A 211 0.44 -4.96 14.96
N ASN A 212 0.67 -6.06 15.68
CA ASN A 212 1.96 -6.75 15.74
C ASN A 212 2.34 -7.42 14.39
N ALA A 213 1.36 -7.86 13.60
CA ALA A 213 1.60 -8.46 12.29
C ALA A 213 2.00 -7.44 11.20
N ILE A 214 1.52 -6.19 11.26
CA ILE A 214 1.76 -5.16 10.23
C ILE A 214 3.25 -4.94 9.91
N PRO A 215 4.15 -4.70 10.89
CA PRO A 215 5.59 -4.58 10.65
C PRO A 215 6.17 -5.78 9.89
N TRP A 216 5.71 -6.98 10.23
CA TRP A 216 6.20 -8.21 9.61
C TRP A 216 5.68 -8.40 8.18
N VAL A 217 4.44 -8.03 7.91
CA VAL A 217 3.88 -8.01 6.55
C VAL A 217 4.66 -7.04 5.65
N LEU A 218 4.95 -5.83 6.15
CA LEU A 218 5.78 -4.85 5.42
C LEU A 218 7.19 -5.36 5.15
N THR A 219 7.75 -6.13 6.09
CA THR A 219 9.02 -6.84 5.89
C THR A 219 8.92 -7.85 4.74
N GLY A 220 7.83 -8.62 4.68
CA GLY A 220 7.57 -9.53 3.57
C GLY A 220 7.50 -8.83 2.22
N ILE A 221 6.86 -7.66 2.16
CA ILE A 221 6.81 -6.82 0.94
C ILE A 221 8.21 -6.35 0.54
N PHE A 222 9.04 -5.94 1.52
CA PHE A 222 10.42 -5.55 1.27
C PHE A 222 11.27 -6.71 0.73
N ILE A 223 11.18 -7.89 1.35
CA ILE A 223 11.87 -9.11 0.91
C ILE A 223 11.41 -9.49 -0.51
N PHE A 224 10.10 -9.45 -0.76
CA PHE A 224 9.55 -9.67 -2.10
C PHE A 224 10.19 -8.73 -3.11
N ALA A 225 10.28 -7.43 -2.82
CA ALA A 225 10.87 -6.46 -3.73
C ALA A 225 12.35 -6.76 -4.00
N ILE A 226 13.14 -7.10 -2.96
CA ILE A 226 14.56 -7.48 -3.12
C ILE A 226 14.69 -8.71 -4.02
N ILE A 227 13.94 -9.77 -3.74
CA ILE A 227 14.00 -11.02 -4.51
C ILE A 227 13.55 -10.76 -5.95
N TYR A 228 12.41 -10.08 -6.13
CA TYR A 228 11.85 -9.77 -7.44
C TYR A 228 12.83 -8.95 -8.29
N PHE A 229 13.35 -7.84 -7.77
CA PHE A 229 14.27 -6.99 -8.52
C PHE A 229 15.64 -7.66 -8.72
N GLY A 230 16.12 -8.43 -7.75
CA GLY A 230 17.37 -9.19 -7.85
C GLY A 230 17.29 -10.26 -8.94
N VAL A 231 16.27 -11.13 -8.87
CA VAL A 231 16.04 -12.20 -9.85
C VAL A 231 15.75 -11.61 -11.23
N ARG A 232 14.93 -10.55 -11.31
CA ARG A 232 14.64 -9.89 -12.59
C ARG A 232 15.89 -9.24 -13.20
N LYS A 233 16.71 -8.54 -12.42
CA LYS A 233 17.97 -7.94 -12.90
C LYS A 233 18.94 -9.00 -13.41
N PHE A 234 19.08 -10.09 -12.66
CA PHE A 234 19.91 -11.22 -13.10
C PHE A 234 19.34 -11.86 -14.37
N GLY A 235 18.04 -12.11 -14.42
CA GLY A 235 17.35 -12.68 -15.59
C GLY A 235 17.51 -11.81 -16.83
N LEU A 236 17.38 -10.48 -16.71
CA LEU A 236 17.61 -9.54 -17.81
C LEU A 236 19.07 -9.56 -18.30
N ASN A 237 20.04 -9.61 -17.39
CA ASN A 237 21.45 -9.65 -17.75
C ASN A 237 21.90 -10.99 -18.34
N ALA A 238 21.32 -12.11 -17.89
CA ALA A 238 21.71 -13.45 -18.30
C ALA A 238 20.94 -13.95 -19.54
N LEU A 239 19.64 -13.62 -19.66
CA LEU A 239 18.76 -14.11 -20.72
C LEU A 239 18.42 -13.05 -21.78
N GLY A 240 18.66 -11.76 -21.50
CA GLY A 240 18.44 -10.66 -22.44
C GLY A 240 17.02 -10.63 -23.00
N ALA A 241 16.91 -10.52 -24.33
CA ALA A 241 15.64 -10.43 -25.07
C ALA A 241 14.74 -11.70 -24.99
N ARG A 242 15.18 -12.79 -24.36
CA ARG A 242 14.39 -14.03 -24.20
C ARG A 242 13.43 -14.00 -23.01
N LEU A 243 13.42 -12.92 -22.21
CA LEU A 243 12.53 -12.78 -21.07
C LEU A 243 11.10 -12.46 -21.54
N THR A 244 10.26 -13.50 -21.69
CA THR A 244 8.87 -13.33 -22.12
C THR A 244 7.98 -12.77 -20.98
N PRO A 245 6.82 -12.15 -21.29
CA PRO A 245 5.86 -11.70 -20.28
C PRO A 245 5.42 -12.82 -19.33
N GLY A 246 5.28 -14.05 -19.85
CA GLY A 246 4.96 -15.25 -19.06
C GLY A 246 6.03 -15.59 -18.03
N LEU A 247 7.32 -15.53 -18.40
CA LEU A 247 8.43 -15.75 -17.47
C LEU A 247 8.52 -14.62 -16.43
N GLY A 248 8.22 -13.37 -16.83
CA GLY A 248 8.12 -12.24 -15.91
C GLY A 248 7.05 -12.44 -14.83
N ARG A 249 5.88 -12.98 -15.19
CA ARG A 249 4.81 -13.34 -14.25
C ARG A 249 5.24 -14.45 -13.29
N GLN A 250 5.92 -15.48 -13.81
CA GLN A 250 6.46 -16.57 -12.97
C GLN A 250 7.51 -16.08 -11.96
N ILE A 251 8.39 -15.15 -12.36
CA ILE A 251 9.36 -14.55 -11.44
C ILE A 251 8.65 -13.76 -10.34
N ALA A 252 7.61 -12.98 -10.67
CA ALA A 252 6.84 -12.24 -9.67
C ALA A 252 6.16 -13.18 -8.66
N VAL A 253 5.43 -14.20 -9.14
CA VAL A 253 4.74 -15.18 -8.27
C VAL A 253 5.76 -15.97 -7.44
N GLY A 254 6.84 -16.45 -8.05
CA GLY A 254 7.89 -17.18 -7.35
C GLY A 254 8.57 -16.35 -6.26
N SER A 255 8.81 -15.05 -6.51
CA SER A 255 9.37 -14.13 -5.51
C SER A 255 8.40 -13.89 -4.36
N ALA A 256 7.10 -13.80 -4.63
CA ALA A 256 6.08 -13.61 -3.60
C ALA A 256 5.95 -14.85 -2.70
N VAL A 257 5.93 -16.06 -3.29
CA VAL A 257 5.92 -17.32 -2.54
C VAL A 257 7.18 -17.46 -1.69
N ALA A 258 8.35 -17.14 -2.23
CA ALA A 258 9.60 -17.18 -1.46
C ALA A 258 9.60 -16.22 -0.27
N ALA A 259 9.15 -14.98 -0.48
CA ALA A 259 9.03 -14.00 0.60
C ALA A 259 8.05 -14.46 1.70
N PHE A 260 6.90 -15.00 1.32
CA PHE A 260 5.92 -15.56 2.26
C PHE A 260 6.51 -16.71 3.09
N LEU A 261 7.19 -17.66 2.44
CA LEU A 261 7.82 -18.79 3.15
C LEU A 261 8.90 -18.33 4.14
N ILE A 262 9.73 -17.36 3.74
CA ILE A 262 10.74 -16.77 4.64
C ILE A 262 10.05 -16.15 5.85
N CYS A 263 9.04 -15.30 5.64
CA CYS A 263 8.29 -14.65 6.73
C CYS A 263 7.58 -15.65 7.65
N ALA A 264 7.00 -16.73 7.11
CA ALA A 264 6.32 -17.75 7.89
C ALA A 264 7.30 -18.54 8.78
N VAL A 265 8.44 -18.95 8.23
CA VAL A 265 9.48 -19.69 8.98
C VAL A 265 10.12 -18.84 10.07
N THR A 266 10.25 -17.54 9.83
CA THR A 266 10.91 -16.60 10.77
C THR A 266 9.94 -15.89 11.72
N TRP A 267 8.64 -16.13 11.60
CA TRP A 267 7.62 -15.55 12.50
C TRP A 267 7.88 -15.87 13.99
N PRO A 268 8.20 -17.11 14.40
CA PRO A 268 8.44 -17.40 15.82
C PRO A 268 9.62 -16.59 16.39
N ILE A 269 10.66 -16.31 15.58
CA ILE A 269 11.81 -15.51 16.00
C ILE A 269 11.41 -14.06 16.26
N TYR A 270 10.62 -13.48 15.35
CA TYR A 270 10.06 -12.14 15.51
C TYR A 270 9.15 -12.10 16.75
N GLU A 271 8.26 -13.08 16.90
CA GLU A 271 7.26 -13.13 17.95
C GLU A 271 7.88 -13.28 19.34
N SER A 272 8.92 -14.12 19.47
CA SER A 272 9.74 -14.28 20.68
C SER A 272 10.64 -13.07 20.99
N GLY A 273 10.67 -12.05 20.12
CA GLY A 273 11.44 -10.82 20.33
C GLY A 273 12.94 -11.00 20.15
N PHE A 274 13.36 -11.80 19.17
CA PHE A 274 14.77 -12.04 18.84
C PHE A 274 15.57 -12.63 20.02
N TRP A 275 15.01 -13.65 20.67
CA TRP A 275 15.64 -14.40 21.74
C TRP A 275 16.98 -15.04 21.30
N ASP A 276 18.06 -14.84 22.06
CA ASP A 276 19.40 -15.34 21.77
C ASP A 276 19.99 -14.82 20.43
N TYR A 277 19.46 -13.70 19.94
CA TYR A 277 20.01 -12.98 18.78
C TYR A 277 20.62 -11.66 19.26
N GLY A 278 21.78 -11.31 18.73
CA GLY A 278 22.47 -10.05 19.02
C GLY A 278 21.70 -8.82 18.54
N GLY A 279 21.68 -7.72 19.31
CA GLY A 279 21.18 -6.43 18.81
C GLY A 279 20.55 -5.50 19.86
N LEU A 280 20.11 -4.31 19.41
CA LEU A 280 19.46 -3.33 20.29
C LEU A 280 18.09 -3.84 20.76
N GLY A 281 17.95 -4.08 22.07
CA GLY A 281 16.75 -4.63 22.69
C GLY A 281 16.62 -6.15 22.60
N ALA A 282 17.51 -6.81 21.85
CA ALA A 282 17.61 -8.24 21.79
C ALA A 282 18.41 -8.78 23.00
N MET A 283 18.32 -10.08 23.27
CA MET A 283 18.91 -10.69 24.46
C MET A 283 20.25 -11.34 24.12
N ASP A 284 21.33 -10.65 24.48
CA ASP A 284 22.70 -11.09 24.18
C ASP A 284 23.32 -11.91 25.34
N GLU A 285 22.87 -11.71 26.58
CA GLU A 285 23.38 -12.40 27.79
C GLU A 285 22.29 -13.24 28.47
N VAL A 286 22.07 -14.45 27.97
CA VAL A 286 21.05 -15.38 28.49
C VAL A 286 21.27 -15.73 29.98
N SER A 287 22.51 -15.71 30.47
CA SER A 287 22.84 -16.02 31.87
C SER A 287 22.27 -15.03 32.89
N GLU A 288 22.04 -13.76 32.51
CA GLU A 288 21.42 -12.78 33.40
C GLU A 288 19.93 -13.07 33.63
N LEU A 289 19.28 -13.77 32.70
CA LEU A 289 17.87 -14.17 32.83
C LEU A 289 17.65 -15.33 33.78
N ASP A 290 18.66 -16.15 34.03
CA ASP A 290 18.57 -17.18 35.09
C ASP A 290 18.39 -16.55 36.49
N LYS A 291 18.60 -15.23 36.63
CA LYS A 291 18.27 -14.47 37.85
C LYS A 291 16.78 -14.10 37.95
N LEU A 292 16.03 -14.19 36.85
CA LEU A 292 14.60 -13.91 36.84
C LEU A 292 13.84 -15.11 37.40
N ARG A 293 13.63 -15.09 38.72
CA ARG A 293 13.02 -16.18 39.50
C ARG A 293 11.54 -15.96 39.81
N THR A 294 10.86 -15.12 39.03
CA THR A 294 9.42 -14.90 39.17
C THR A 294 8.64 -16.16 38.77
N GLN A 295 7.47 -16.34 39.34
CA GLN A 295 6.58 -17.47 39.05
C GLN A 295 5.11 -17.03 39.25
N PRO A 296 4.14 -17.76 38.66
CA PRO A 296 2.74 -17.61 39.01
C PRO A 296 2.49 -18.12 40.43
N SER A 297 1.55 -17.49 41.12
CA SER A 297 1.17 -17.82 42.50
C SER A 297 -0.32 -17.63 42.70
N ASP A 298 -0.89 -18.43 43.62
CA ASP A 298 -2.26 -18.22 44.09
C ASP A 298 -2.40 -16.81 44.64
N THR A 299 -3.47 -16.11 44.22
CA THR A 299 -3.63 -14.68 44.48
C THR A 299 -4.94 -14.43 45.22
N LEU A 300 -4.86 -13.73 46.33
CA LEU A 300 -6.01 -13.34 47.15
C LEU A 300 -6.68 -12.10 46.53
N LEU A 301 -7.98 -12.20 46.25
CA LEU A 301 -8.78 -11.15 45.62
C LEU A 301 -9.98 -10.77 46.48
N HIS A 302 -10.38 -9.51 46.41
CA HIS A 302 -11.60 -9.02 47.03
C HIS A 302 -12.80 -9.34 46.15
N ILE A 303 -13.84 -9.92 46.75
CA ILE A 303 -15.08 -10.26 46.05
C ILE A 303 -15.82 -8.97 45.67
N GLU A 304 -16.44 -8.96 44.49
CA GLU A 304 -17.23 -7.85 43.93
C GLU A 304 -16.47 -6.57 43.57
N GLU A 305 -15.14 -6.54 43.69
CA GLU A 305 -14.31 -5.37 43.39
C GLU A 305 -13.44 -5.58 42.14
N GLY A 306 -13.47 -4.63 41.19
CA GLY A 306 -12.75 -4.70 39.92
C GLY A 306 -13.61 -4.46 38.68
N ASN A 307 -12.97 -4.23 37.51
CA ASN A 307 -13.72 -3.90 36.27
C ASN A 307 -14.27 -5.13 35.52
N SER A 308 -13.77 -6.33 35.83
CA SER A 308 -14.16 -7.57 35.14
C SER A 308 -14.51 -8.70 36.11
N TRP A 309 -14.78 -8.37 37.38
CA TRP A 309 -15.09 -9.36 38.43
C TRP A 309 -16.22 -10.32 38.04
N ALA A 310 -17.28 -9.83 37.41
CA ALA A 310 -18.44 -10.64 37.01
C ALA A 310 -18.12 -11.77 36.01
N GLU A 311 -17.00 -11.67 35.28
CA GLU A 311 -16.57 -12.71 34.33
C GLU A 311 -15.69 -13.77 35.00
N TRP A 312 -15.08 -13.44 36.14
CA TRP A 312 -14.10 -14.26 36.84
C TRP A 312 -14.61 -14.81 38.19
N SER A 313 -15.84 -14.46 38.59
CA SER A 313 -16.40 -14.85 39.88
C SER A 313 -16.51 -16.36 40.07
N ASP A 314 -16.76 -17.11 38.98
CA ASP A 314 -16.95 -18.56 39.02
C ASP A 314 -15.62 -19.33 39.15
N GLU A 315 -14.50 -18.71 38.79
CA GLU A 315 -13.15 -19.29 38.85
C GLU A 315 -12.43 -18.98 40.18
N CYS A 316 -13.00 -18.08 41.01
CA CYS A 316 -12.39 -17.73 42.30
C CYS A 316 -12.85 -18.70 43.41
N LEU A 317 -11.88 -19.33 44.08
CA LEU A 317 -12.15 -20.32 45.12
C LEU A 317 -12.50 -19.64 46.45
N PRO A 318 -13.67 -19.93 47.05
CA PRO A 318 -14.04 -19.39 48.35
C PRO A 318 -13.21 -20.04 49.48
N TYR A 319 -13.22 -19.43 50.66
CA TYR A 319 -12.52 -19.95 51.84
C TYR A 319 -12.92 -21.40 52.18
N GLU A 320 -14.20 -21.77 52.03
CA GLU A 320 -14.69 -23.12 52.36
C GLU A 320 -14.01 -24.22 51.53
N ASP A 321 -13.66 -23.92 50.28
CA ASP A 321 -13.08 -24.87 49.32
C ASP A 321 -11.55 -24.79 49.28
N SER A 322 -10.94 -23.77 49.89
CA SER A 322 -9.48 -23.50 49.83
C SER A 322 -8.83 -23.23 51.19
N SER A 323 -9.51 -23.58 52.29
CA SER A 323 -9.07 -23.29 53.67
C SER A 323 -7.72 -23.90 54.08
N ASP A 324 -7.23 -24.86 53.30
CA ASP A 324 -5.93 -25.53 53.46
C ASP A 324 -4.75 -24.74 52.87
N LEU A 325 -5.02 -23.73 52.04
CA LEU A 325 -3.99 -22.85 51.47
C LEU A 325 -3.46 -21.86 52.51
N LEU A 326 -2.14 -21.78 52.63
CA LEU A 326 -1.47 -20.89 53.59
C LEU A 326 -1.65 -19.39 53.30
N LEU A 327 -2.12 -19.05 52.10
CA LEU A 327 -2.37 -17.66 51.71
C LEU A 327 -3.42 -17.01 52.63
N TRP A 328 -4.36 -17.78 53.17
CA TRP A 328 -5.35 -17.28 54.13
C TRP A 328 -4.74 -16.80 55.46
N GLU A 329 -3.55 -17.29 55.82
CA GLU A 329 -2.83 -16.84 57.03
C GLU A 329 -2.22 -15.45 56.87
N THR A 330 -2.17 -14.91 55.64
CA THR A 330 -1.66 -13.57 55.34
C THR A 330 -2.65 -12.45 55.68
N LEU A 331 -3.94 -12.78 55.80
CA LEU A 331 -4.98 -11.84 56.23
C LEU A 331 -4.76 -11.41 57.69
N THR A 332 -4.88 -10.10 57.94
CA THR A 332 -4.59 -9.53 59.26
C THR A 332 -5.81 -9.59 60.17
N HIS A 333 -5.61 -9.52 61.49
CA HIS A 333 -6.71 -9.57 62.47
C HIS A 333 -7.68 -8.39 62.30
N GLY A 334 -8.79 -8.62 61.59
CA GLY A 334 -9.86 -7.64 61.37
C GLY A 334 -10.60 -7.78 60.04
N GLU A 335 -10.06 -8.54 59.09
CA GLU A 335 -10.63 -8.80 57.77
C GLU A 335 -11.53 -10.05 57.79
N ASP A 336 -12.69 -10.01 57.13
CA ASP A 336 -13.61 -11.15 57.05
C ASP A 336 -13.22 -12.05 55.88
N PHE A 337 -13.06 -13.35 56.12
CA PHE A 337 -12.76 -14.33 55.07
C PHE A 337 -13.85 -14.38 53.99
N ALA A 338 -15.08 -13.96 54.31
CA ALA A 338 -16.19 -13.90 53.36
C ALA A 338 -16.06 -12.79 52.30
N ASP A 339 -15.18 -11.81 52.52
CA ASP A 339 -14.96 -10.70 51.58
C ASP A 339 -13.88 -11.03 50.53
N TYR A 340 -13.19 -12.17 50.68
CA TYR A 340 -12.07 -12.57 49.85
C TYR A 340 -12.26 -13.96 49.23
N CYS A 341 -11.55 -14.20 48.14
CA CYS A 341 -11.42 -15.51 47.51
C CYS A 341 -10.01 -15.64 46.89
N ILE A 342 -9.64 -16.85 46.51
CA ILE A 342 -8.33 -17.12 45.88
C ILE A 342 -8.53 -17.43 44.41
N LEU A 343 -7.84 -16.68 43.53
CA LEU A 343 -7.72 -17.06 42.13
C LEU A 343 -6.49 -17.97 41.95
N PRO A 344 -6.67 -19.21 41.47
CA PRO A 344 -5.59 -20.19 41.37
C PRO A 344 -4.43 -19.76 40.47
N ALA A 345 -3.22 -20.24 40.80
CA ALA A 345 -1.97 -19.98 40.08
C ALA A 345 -2.06 -20.28 38.56
N ILE A 346 -2.84 -21.29 38.15
CA ILE A 346 -2.97 -21.71 36.74
C ILE A 346 -3.42 -20.56 35.83
N HIS A 347 -4.30 -19.67 36.30
CA HIS A 347 -4.82 -18.57 35.49
C HIS A 347 -3.77 -17.51 35.18
N TRP A 348 -2.67 -17.47 35.95
CA TRP A 348 -1.59 -16.50 35.78
C TRP A 348 -0.48 -16.99 34.84
N VAL A 349 -0.43 -18.31 34.55
CA VAL A 349 0.69 -18.97 33.85
C VAL A 349 0.97 -18.36 32.47
N ASP A 350 -0.07 -18.00 31.72
CA ASP A 350 0.04 -17.46 30.36
C ASP A 350 0.29 -15.93 30.32
N TRP A 351 0.20 -15.24 31.45
CA TRP A 351 0.07 -13.78 31.51
C TRP A 351 1.38 -13.06 31.80
N GLY A 352 2.30 -13.72 32.51
CA GLY A 352 3.64 -13.22 32.81
C GLY A 352 4.73 -13.91 31.99
N ILE A 353 5.87 -13.25 31.83
CA ILE A 353 7.10 -13.92 31.39
C ILE A 353 7.79 -14.43 32.65
N TYR A 354 7.72 -15.74 32.86
CA TYR A 354 8.30 -16.43 34.01
C TYR A 354 9.50 -17.23 33.54
N GLN A 355 10.66 -17.05 34.18
CA GLN A 355 11.84 -17.91 34.00
C GLN A 355 12.10 -18.33 32.54
N PRO A 356 12.33 -17.40 31.60
CA PRO A 356 12.26 -17.68 30.16
C PRO A 356 13.37 -18.63 29.66
N THR A 357 14.34 -18.96 30.50
CA THR A 357 15.40 -19.96 30.25
C THR A 357 15.01 -21.38 30.67
N LYS A 358 13.86 -21.58 31.31
CA LYS A 358 13.40 -22.87 31.84
C LYS A 358 12.17 -23.35 31.10
N ASN A 359 12.18 -24.62 30.71
CA ASN A 359 11.04 -25.27 30.05
C ASN A 359 9.91 -25.58 31.05
N LEU A 360 10.25 -25.89 32.30
CA LEU A 360 9.31 -26.03 33.41
C LEU A 360 9.48 -24.84 34.36
N ILE A 361 8.38 -24.34 34.92
CA ILE A 361 8.43 -23.28 35.93
C ILE A 361 8.97 -23.87 37.24
N ILE A 362 10.03 -23.27 37.79
CA ILE A 362 10.60 -23.67 39.09
C ILE A 362 9.94 -22.88 40.22
N ASP A 363 9.62 -23.55 41.31
CA ASP A 363 9.08 -22.94 42.54
C ASP A 363 10.20 -22.32 43.38
N TYR A 364 10.62 -21.10 43.04
CA TYR A 364 11.58 -20.33 43.82
C TYR A 364 10.97 -19.65 45.05
N SER A 365 9.66 -19.35 45.03
CA SER A 365 8.97 -18.71 46.17
C SER A 365 8.64 -19.69 47.29
N GLY A 366 8.68 -20.99 47.02
CA GLY A 366 8.31 -22.03 47.97
C GLY A 366 6.80 -22.21 48.10
N ALA A 367 6.03 -21.85 47.06
CA ALA A 367 4.57 -22.01 47.01
C ALA A 367 4.13 -23.45 47.28
N ASN A 368 4.91 -24.44 46.84
CA ASN A 368 4.61 -25.85 47.09
C ASN A 368 5.18 -26.38 48.42
N GLN A 369 5.93 -25.58 49.19
CA GLN A 369 6.70 -26.05 50.35
C GLN A 369 7.51 -27.33 50.08
N HIS A 370 8.19 -27.38 48.94
CA HIS A 370 8.91 -28.57 48.50
C HIS A 370 10.17 -28.86 49.34
N THR A 371 10.65 -27.91 50.14
CA THR A 371 11.84 -28.06 51.01
C THR A 371 11.44 -28.31 52.47
N GLU A 372 11.91 -29.41 53.03
CA GLU A 372 11.68 -29.79 54.45
C GLU A 372 13.01 -30.23 55.08
N PRO A 373 13.82 -29.28 55.59
CA PRO A 373 15.19 -29.56 56.03
C PRO A 373 15.29 -30.52 57.22
N ASP A 374 14.27 -30.57 58.09
CA ASP A 374 14.26 -31.43 59.28
C ASP A 374 14.31 -32.93 58.95
N ILE A 375 13.77 -33.32 57.80
CA ILE A 375 13.82 -34.69 57.27
C ILE A 375 14.81 -34.83 56.11
N GLY A 376 15.57 -33.78 55.79
CA GLY A 376 16.51 -33.73 54.67
C GLY A 376 15.86 -33.80 53.29
N ARG A 377 14.59 -33.37 53.12
CA ARG A 377 13.93 -33.35 51.81
C ARG A 377 14.25 -32.04 51.08
N ASN A 378 14.82 -32.14 49.89
CA ASN A 378 15.15 -31.02 49.00
C ASN A 378 15.93 -29.89 49.67
N GLY A 379 16.61 -30.15 50.78
CA GLY A 379 17.39 -29.14 51.46
C GLY A 379 17.90 -29.58 52.82
N ALA A 380 18.84 -28.80 53.32
CA ALA A 380 19.46 -28.94 54.62
C ALA A 380 19.59 -27.56 55.25
N ARG A 381 19.41 -27.48 56.57
CA ARG A 381 19.58 -26.25 57.33
C ARG A 381 20.17 -26.59 58.68
N GLY A 382 21.20 -25.85 59.06
CA GLY A 382 21.77 -25.91 60.39
C GLY A 382 21.97 -24.51 60.94
N ASP A 383 21.70 -24.35 62.22
CA ASP A 383 22.03 -23.15 62.98
C ASP A 383 22.71 -23.55 64.29
N VAL A 384 23.75 -22.80 64.64
CA VAL A 384 24.45 -23.02 65.90
C VAL A 384 24.83 -21.68 66.52
N THR A 385 24.64 -21.61 67.83
CA THR A 385 25.18 -20.53 68.67
C THR A 385 26.15 -21.14 69.67
N TYR A 386 27.39 -20.66 69.69
CA TYR A 386 28.42 -21.11 70.62
C TYR A 386 29.20 -19.92 71.20
N SER A 387 29.68 -20.06 72.43
CA SER A 387 30.39 -18.99 73.16
C SER A 387 31.91 -19.18 73.13
N GLY A 388 32.66 -18.08 73.30
CA GLY A 388 34.12 -18.14 73.46
C GLY A 388 34.56 -18.84 74.75
N ASN A 389 35.88 -19.02 74.92
CA ASN A 389 36.45 -19.74 76.07
C ASN A 389 37.38 -18.85 76.90
N ALA A 390 37.59 -19.18 78.19
CA ALA A 390 38.47 -18.41 79.08
C ALA A 390 39.94 -18.37 78.64
N GLU A 391 40.39 -19.35 77.85
CA GLU A 391 41.80 -19.50 77.45
C GLU A 391 42.12 -18.84 76.10
N SER A 392 41.14 -18.25 75.41
CA SER A 392 41.26 -17.69 74.05
C SER A 392 41.86 -18.66 73.02
N SER A 393 41.68 -19.97 73.24
CA SER A 393 42.15 -21.04 72.35
C SER A 393 41.22 -21.22 71.14
N GLU A 394 41.73 -21.86 70.09
CA GLU A 394 40.98 -22.13 68.86
C GLU A 394 39.75 -23.02 69.12
N ILE A 395 38.58 -22.55 68.67
CA ILE A 395 37.31 -23.27 68.74
C ILE A 395 36.96 -23.72 67.34
N ILE A 396 36.80 -25.03 67.15
CA ILE A 396 36.40 -25.64 65.88
C ILE A 396 35.02 -26.26 66.06
N PHE A 397 34.08 -25.85 65.22
CA PHE A 397 32.77 -26.48 65.10
C PHE A 397 32.63 -27.02 63.68
N THR A 398 32.24 -28.29 63.57
CA THR A 398 31.96 -28.97 62.30
C THR A 398 30.61 -29.66 62.41
N ASP A 399 29.77 -29.46 61.41
CA ASP A 399 28.46 -30.09 61.29
C ASP A 399 28.25 -30.58 59.87
N SER A 400 27.44 -31.61 59.72
CA SER A 400 27.25 -32.33 58.47
C SER A 400 25.83 -32.87 58.38
N ILE A 401 25.06 -32.35 57.43
CA ILE A 401 23.65 -32.70 57.23
C ILE A 401 23.50 -33.34 55.85
N VAL A 402 22.85 -34.50 55.79
CA VAL A 402 22.52 -35.18 54.53
C VAL A 402 21.13 -34.74 54.08
N PHE A 403 21.01 -34.40 52.80
CA PHE A 403 19.72 -34.09 52.17
C PHE A 403 19.59 -34.85 50.84
N ASN A 404 18.34 -35.15 50.46
CA ASN A 404 17.99 -35.87 49.26
C ASN A 404 17.27 -34.94 48.29
N VAL A 405 17.67 -34.99 47.02
CA VAL A 405 17.02 -34.25 45.94
C VAL A 405 15.97 -35.15 45.31
N GLU A 406 14.70 -34.77 45.39
CA GLU A 406 13.61 -35.49 44.73
C GLU A 406 13.68 -35.30 43.20
N ASP A 407 13.25 -36.32 42.48
CA ASP A 407 13.18 -36.31 41.01
C ASP A 407 11.72 -36.17 40.55
N PHE A 408 11.42 -35.02 39.95
CA PHE A 408 10.14 -34.70 39.31
C PHE A 408 10.28 -34.56 37.78
N GLY A 409 11.17 -35.34 37.18
CA GLY A 409 11.31 -35.41 35.71
C GLY A 409 12.31 -34.41 35.12
N MET A 410 13.22 -33.85 35.94
CA MET A 410 14.33 -33.01 35.46
C MET A 410 15.66 -33.62 35.86
N ASP A 411 16.64 -33.67 34.94
CA ASP A 411 17.97 -34.24 35.20
C ASP A 411 18.73 -33.49 36.31
N SER A 412 18.54 -32.17 36.40
CA SER A 412 19.16 -31.34 37.45
C SER A 412 18.28 -30.16 37.84
N VAL A 413 18.32 -29.82 39.12
CA VAL A 413 17.55 -28.74 39.76
C VAL A 413 18.45 -27.65 40.33
N PRO A 414 18.03 -26.38 40.30
CA PRO A 414 18.78 -25.29 40.90
C PRO A 414 18.75 -25.39 42.43
N ALA A 415 19.91 -25.18 43.06
CA ALA A 415 20.09 -25.20 44.49
C ALA A 415 20.86 -23.96 44.95
N ASP A 416 20.30 -23.24 45.92
CA ASP A 416 20.96 -22.15 46.60
C ASP A 416 21.60 -22.67 47.87
N MET A 417 22.89 -22.41 48.03
CA MET A 417 23.63 -22.74 49.24
C MET A 417 24.35 -21.51 49.75
N GLY A 418 24.37 -21.38 51.06
CA GLY A 418 25.00 -20.24 51.70
C GLY A 418 25.09 -20.43 53.19
N CYS A 419 25.92 -19.59 53.78
CA CYS A 419 26.02 -19.47 55.21
C CYS A 419 26.05 -18.00 55.61
N ASN A 420 25.66 -17.72 56.85
CA ASN A 420 25.87 -16.45 57.52
C ASN A 420 26.65 -16.70 58.82
N PHE A 421 27.52 -15.75 59.16
CA PHE A 421 28.27 -15.76 60.40
C PHE A 421 28.27 -14.36 61.01
N ARG A 422 27.92 -14.26 62.29
CA ARG A 422 27.96 -13.00 63.05
C ARG A 422 28.38 -13.24 64.49
N THR A 423 28.96 -12.21 65.10
CA THR A 423 29.35 -12.17 66.51
C THR A 423 28.46 -11.21 67.28
N SER A 424 28.28 -11.44 68.58
CA SER A 424 27.54 -10.54 69.47
C SER A 424 28.25 -9.20 69.70
N GLU A 425 29.57 -9.14 69.51
CA GLU A 425 30.40 -7.94 69.60
C GLU A 425 31.13 -7.67 68.27
N ARG A 426 31.34 -6.40 67.95
CA ARG A 426 32.07 -5.99 66.74
C ARG A 426 33.58 -6.14 66.96
N ASP A 427 34.28 -6.63 65.93
CA ASP A 427 35.75 -6.78 65.92
C ASP A 427 36.30 -7.75 66.99
N ALA A 428 35.52 -8.79 67.28
CA ALA A 428 35.90 -9.83 68.24
C ALA A 428 36.60 -10.99 67.52
N GLY A 429 37.87 -11.25 67.84
CA GLY A 429 38.62 -12.43 67.39
C GLY A 429 38.91 -12.52 65.88
N VAL A 430 39.40 -13.69 65.47
CA VAL A 430 39.64 -14.06 64.06
C VAL A 430 38.85 -15.31 63.75
N HIS A 431 38.08 -15.26 62.67
CA HIS A 431 37.15 -16.32 62.27
C HIS A 431 37.40 -16.78 60.84
N SER A 432 37.21 -18.07 60.59
CA SER A 432 37.28 -18.69 59.27
C SER A 432 36.10 -19.66 59.11
N GLN A 433 35.33 -19.53 58.04
CA GLN A 433 34.23 -20.44 57.72
C GLN A 433 34.50 -21.18 56.42
N THR A 434 34.04 -22.43 56.35
CA THR A 434 34.07 -23.25 55.16
C THR A 434 32.76 -24.02 55.04
N LEU A 435 32.01 -23.76 53.98
CA LEU A 435 30.84 -24.55 53.59
C LEU A 435 31.22 -25.40 52.37
N SER A 436 30.87 -26.68 52.38
CA SER A 436 31.13 -27.59 51.26
C SER A 436 29.96 -28.53 51.03
N VAL A 437 29.73 -28.88 49.76
CA VAL A 437 28.74 -29.88 49.37
C VAL A 437 29.46 -31.08 48.79
N LYS A 438 29.05 -32.27 49.23
CA LYS A 438 29.59 -33.55 48.77
C LYS A 438 28.50 -34.39 48.12
N ASP A 439 28.89 -35.13 47.08
CA ASP A 439 28.02 -36.10 46.42
C ASP A 439 27.88 -37.41 47.23
N SER A 440 27.14 -38.37 46.66
CA SER A 440 26.94 -39.72 47.22
C SER A 440 28.23 -40.55 47.30
N ASN A 441 29.28 -40.19 46.54
CA ASN A 441 30.62 -40.79 46.60
C ASN A 441 31.57 -40.07 47.60
N ASN A 442 31.05 -39.07 48.32
CA ASN A 442 31.81 -38.24 49.27
C ASN A 442 32.90 -37.37 48.60
N GLU A 443 32.75 -37.08 47.29
CA GLU A 443 33.55 -36.13 46.52
C GLU A 443 33.00 -34.71 46.72
N ILE A 444 33.89 -33.73 46.93
CA ILE A 444 33.50 -32.32 47.11
C ILE A 444 33.19 -31.73 45.73
N ILE A 445 31.91 -31.39 45.49
CA ILE A 445 31.45 -30.78 44.25
C ILE A 445 31.52 -29.24 44.30
N TRP A 446 31.46 -28.68 45.50
CA TRP A 446 31.61 -27.23 45.73
C TRP A 446 32.10 -26.94 47.15
N SER A 447 32.90 -25.89 47.31
CA SER A 447 33.30 -25.33 48.60
C SER A 447 33.52 -23.82 48.52
N THR A 448 33.28 -23.11 49.62
CA THR A 448 33.62 -21.67 49.72
C THR A 448 35.12 -21.42 49.64
N GLU A 449 35.53 -20.24 49.17
CA GLU A 449 36.93 -19.80 49.24
C GLU A 449 37.39 -19.71 50.71
N GLU A 450 38.66 -20.06 50.98
CA GLU A 450 39.20 -20.16 52.34
C GLU A 450 38.91 -18.91 53.19
N GLY A 451 38.15 -19.09 54.28
CA GLY A 451 37.97 -18.07 55.32
C GLY A 451 36.80 -17.12 55.15
N SER A 452 35.97 -17.26 54.10
CA SER A 452 34.77 -16.44 53.95
C SER A 452 33.51 -17.26 53.67
N CYS A 453 32.46 -16.90 54.38
CA CYS A 453 31.13 -17.45 54.26
C CYS A 453 30.43 -16.73 53.09
N SER A 454 30.19 -17.43 51.99
CA SER A 454 29.55 -16.89 50.77
C SER A 454 28.36 -17.75 50.35
N SER A 455 27.46 -17.17 49.56
CA SER A 455 26.38 -17.89 48.91
C SER A 455 26.68 -18.14 47.44
N THR A 456 26.16 -19.23 46.91
CA THR A 456 26.19 -19.54 45.48
C THR A 456 24.90 -20.24 45.07
N THR A 457 24.65 -20.23 43.76
CA THR A 457 23.62 -21.05 43.13
C THR A 457 24.32 -22.04 42.21
N MET A 458 23.97 -23.32 42.33
CA MET A 458 24.46 -24.37 41.45
C MET A 458 23.35 -25.35 41.08
N TYR A 459 23.62 -26.28 40.16
CA TYR A 459 22.67 -27.32 39.78
C TYR A 459 23.09 -28.65 40.40
N LEU A 460 22.15 -29.31 41.07
CA LEU A 460 22.32 -30.64 41.65
C LEU A 460 21.55 -31.66 40.80
N GLN A 461 22.05 -32.89 40.71
CA GLN A 461 21.37 -33.97 40.01
C GLN A 461 20.14 -34.41 40.82
N SER A 462 19.04 -34.62 40.14
CA SER A 462 17.81 -35.10 40.78
C SER A 462 17.92 -36.59 41.12
N GLY A 463 17.25 -37.02 42.20
CA GLY A 463 17.25 -38.41 42.65
C GLY A 463 18.51 -38.83 43.44
N GLU A 464 19.45 -37.92 43.65
CA GLU A 464 20.70 -38.16 44.39
C GLU A 464 20.68 -37.59 45.82
N SER A 465 21.53 -38.14 46.68
CA SER A 465 21.76 -37.66 48.04
C SER A 465 23.05 -36.84 48.11
N TYR A 466 22.99 -35.71 48.81
CA TYR A 466 24.11 -34.81 49.01
C TYR A 466 24.36 -34.56 50.49
N THR A 467 25.60 -34.25 50.83
CA THR A 467 25.99 -33.89 52.21
C THR A 467 26.46 -32.45 52.26
N LEU A 468 25.75 -31.61 53.03
CA LEU A 468 26.14 -30.24 53.36
C LEU A 468 27.02 -30.26 54.61
N GLN A 469 28.30 -29.93 54.44
CA GLN A 469 29.27 -29.88 55.54
C GLN A 469 29.71 -28.45 55.79
N PHE A 470 29.50 -27.98 57.02
CA PHE A 470 29.92 -26.66 57.48
C PHE A 470 30.99 -26.79 58.55
N THR A 471 32.04 -25.98 58.46
CA THR A 471 33.10 -25.88 59.46
C THR A 471 33.39 -24.42 59.77
N THR A 472 33.50 -24.08 61.05
CA THR A 472 33.88 -22.74 61.51
C THR A 472 34.99 -22.84 62.55
N ILE A 473 36.00 -22.00 62.38
CA ILE A 473 37.18 -21.89 63.24
C ILE A 473 37.20 -20.47 63.80
N SER A 474 37.17 -20.35 65.12
CA SER A 474 37.17 -19.07 65.83
C SER A 474 38.32 -19.02 66.83
N SER A 475 39.10 -17.93 66.84
CA SER A 475 40.25 -17.75 67.74
C SER A 475 40.31 -16.35 68.35
N GLY A 476 40.88 -16.21 69.54
CA GLY A 476 41.00 -14.90 70.21
C GLY A 476 39.68 -14.33 70.74
N VAL A 477 38.72 -15.20 71.09
CA VAL A 477 37.37 -14.83 71.54
C VAL A 477 37.15 -15.29 72.99
N ASN A 478 36.65 -14.40 73.85
CA ASN A 478 36.42 -14.67 75.28
C ASN A 478 34.98 -15.18 75.55
N GLU A 479 34.69 -15.58 76.79
CA GLU A 479 33.37 -16.12 77.19
C GLU A 479 32.20 -15.12 77.08
N SER A 480 32.46 -13.81 76.93
CA SER A 480 31.41 -12.80 76.79
C SER A 480 30.90 -12.63 75.36
N VAL A 481 31.61 -13.19 74.37
CA VAL A 481 31.23 -13.10 72.96
C VAL A 481 30.56 -14.41 72.52
N SER A 482 29.43 -14.28 71.84
CA SER A 482 28.70 -15.38 71.21
C SER A 482 28.85 -15.32 69.69
N MET A 483 29.18 -16.47 69.09
CA MET A 483 29.25 -16.68 67.65
C MET A 483 27.94 -17.33 67.22
N ILE A 484 27.26 -16.69 66.26
CA ILE A 484 25.99 -17.14 65.71
C ILE A 484 26.22 -17.40 64.24
N THR A 485 25.90 -18.61 63.80
CA THR A 485 26.02 -18.98 62.40
C THR A 485 24.85 -19.85 61.97
N ASP A 486 24.40 -19.61 60.76
CA ASP A 486 23.39 -20.39 60.06
C ASP A 486 23.95 -20.75 58.69
N TYR A 487 23.62 -21.95 58.23
CA TYR A 487 24.00 -22.43 56.92
C TYR A 487 22.87 -23.28 56.35
N SER A 488 22.68 -23.20 55.04
CA SER A 488 21.58 -23.89 54.39
C SER A 488 21.93 -24.25 52.95
N ALA A 489 21.28 -25.30 52.48
CA ALA A 489 21.12 -25.64 51.08
C ALA A 489 19.62 -25.79 50.83
N VAL A 490 19.08 -25.01 49.89
CA VAL A 490 17.69 -25.07 49.46
C VAL A 490 17.70 -25.51 48.02
N VAL A 491 17.06 -26.65 47.73
CA VAL A 491 16.99 -27.22 46.38
C VAL A 491 15.59 -26.99 45.85
N TYR A 492 15.48 -26.16 44.82
CA TYR A 492 14.20 -25.78 44.25
C TYR A 492 13.64 -26.85 43.33
N GLN A 493 12.34 -27.11 43.42
CA GLN A 493 11.64 -28.09 42.60
C GLN A 493 10.70 -27.42 41.59
N PRO A 494 10.28 -28.10 40.51
CA PRO A 494 9.22 -27.62 39.62
C PRO A 494 7.96 -27.21 40.39
N LEU A 495 7.29 -26.16 39.92
CA LEU A 495 5.99 -25.73 40.41
C LEU A 495 4.94 -26.81 40.10
N LEU A 496 4.23 -27.25 41.14
CA LEU A 496 3.20 -28.27 41.09
C LEU A 496 1.83 -27.63 41.29
N LEU A 497 0.89 -27.88 40.38
CA LEU A 497 -0.48 -27.41 40.50
C LEU A 497 -1.47 -28.56 40.66
N ASN A 498 -2.46 -28.37 41.51
CA ASN A 498 -3.57 -29.30 41.75
C ASN A 498 -4.54 -29.33 40.57
N GLY A 499 -5.51 -30.26 40.61
CA GLY A 499 -6.58 -30.34 39.60
C GLY A 499 -7.52 -29.13 39.55
N ASP A 500 -7.55 -28.32 40.60
CA ASP A 500 -8.24 -27.03 40.68
C ASP A 500 -7.34 -25.84 40.29
N GLY A 501 -6.08 -26.09 39.92
CA GLY A 501 -5.12 -25.09 39.48
C GLY A 501 -4.32 -24.37 40.59
N THR A 502 -4.53 -24.73 41.86
CA THR A 502 -3.83 -24.12 43.01
C THR A 502 -2.45 -24.74 43.24
N ALA A 503 -1.55 -24.04 43.94
CA ALA A 503 -0.24 -24.60 44.27
C ALA A 503 -0.34 -25.79 45.24
N LEU A 504 0.10 -26.97 44.80
CA LEU A 504 0.06 -28.18 45.62
C LEU A 504 1.07 -28.11 46.78
N MET A 505 0.61 -28.31 48.01
CA MET A 505 1.46 -28.39 49.19
C MET A 505 2.16 -29.75 49.30
N ARG A 506 3.46 -29.81 48.99
CA ARG A 506 4.27 -31.04 48.97
C ARG A 506 4.35 -31.73 50.34
N SER A 507 4.32 -30.97 51.43
CA SER A 507 4.35 -31.49 52.82
C SER A 507 3.05 -32.20 53.22
N GLN A 508 1.93 -31.89 52.57
CA GLN A 508 0.61 -32.42 52.91
C GLN A 508 0.15 -33.57 51.99
N THR A 509 0.90 -33.85 50.91
CA THR A 509 0.58 -34.90 49.93
C THR A 509 1.36 -36.19 50.13
N THR A 510 0.72 -37.31 49.76
CA THR A 510 1.29 -38.67 49.81
C THR A 510 1.53 -39.27 48.42
N LEU A 511 1.35 -38.47 47.35
CA LEU A 511 1.54 -38.89 45.96
C LEU A 511 2.98 -39.34 45.69
N GLU A 512 3.14 -40.33 44.80
CA GLU A 512 4.45 -40.80 44.36
C GLU A 512 5.08 -39.83 43.34
N SER A 513 6.41 -39.87 43.17
CA SER A 513 7.14 -38.96 42.28
C SER A 513 6.64 -38.98 40.83
N GLY A 514 6.19 -40.14 40.33
CA GLY A 514 5.63 -40.28 38.99
C GLY A 514 4.28 -39.57 38.79
N GLU A 515 3.46 -39.47 39.84
CA GLU A 515 2.19 -38.74 39.83
C GLU A 515 2.45 -37.23 39.98
N LEU A 516 3.40 -36.84 40.85
CA LEU A 516 3.82 -35.45 41.03
C LEU A 516 4.42 -34.86 39.74
N THR A 517 5.14 -35.68 38.95
CA THR A 517 5.70 -35.25 37.65
C THR A 517 4.60 -34.84 36.65
N GLN A 518 3.38 -35.38 36.76
CA GLN A 518 2.27 -34.99 35.87
C GLN A 518 1.62 -33.66 36.26
N LEU A 519 1.91 -33.16 37.47
CA LEU A 519 1.37 -31.91 38.01
C LEU A 519 2.32 -30.73 37.79
N THR A 520 3.49 -30.95 37.17
CA THR A 520 4.45 -29.89 36.85
C THR A 520 3.91 -28.95 35.78
N VAL A 521 4.22 -27.66 35.90
CA VAL A 521 3.77 -26.64 34.94
C VAL A 521 4.81 -26.39 33.85
N ASP A 522 4.41 -26.64 32.60
CA ASP A 522 5.17 -26.20 31.42
C ASP A 522 5.19 -24.68 31.33
N ASN A 523 6.32 -24.10 30.94
CA ASN A 523 6.47 -22.67 30.78
C ASN A 523 6.05 -22.22 29.37
N PRO A 524 4.88 -21.57 29.18
CA PRO A 524 4.43 -21.10 27.87
C PRO A 524 5.31 -19.98 27.32
N THR A 525 6.09 -19.32 28.18
CA THR A 525 7.01 -18.22 27.82
C THR A 525 8.47 -18.67 27.71
N TYR A 526 8.72 -19.97 27.62
CA TYR A 526 10.04 -20.50 27.32
C TYR A 526 10.58 -19.88 26.01
N HIS A 527 11.81 -19.37 26.05
CA HIS A 527 12.44 -18.62 24.95
C HIS A 527 11.70 -17.35 24.51
N LYS A 528 10.96 -16.69 25.40
CA LYS A 528 10.36 -15.38 25.15
C LYS A 528 11.21 -14.27 25.77
N ASN A 529 11.64 -13.31 24.96
CA ASN A 529 12.41 -12.15 25.43
C ASN A 529 11.52 -11.27 26.34
N PRO A 530 11.92 -11.00 27.61
CA PRO A 530 11.23 -10.05 28.49
C PRO A 530 11.13 -8.64 27.90
N LYS A 531 12.07 -8.24 27.04
CA LYS A 531 12.08 -6.99 26.28
C LYS A 531 11.59 -7.17 24.83
N SER A 532 10.83 -8.23 24.57
CA SER A 532 10.37 -8.59 23.21
C SER A 532 9.65 -7.43 22.50
N LEU A 533 8.79 -6.71 23.22
CA LEU A 533 8.05 -5.59 22.67
C LEU A 533 8.97 -4.42 22.27
N ASP A 534 9.94 -4.06 23.12
CA ASP A 534 10.95 -3.05 22.78
C ASP A 534 11.78 -3.48 21.56
N ALA A 535 12.21 -4.75 21.51
CA ALA A 535 12.97 -5.30 20.39
C ALA A 535 12.19 -5.23 19.06
N LYS A 536 10.91 -5.63 19.08
CA LYS A 536 10.00 -5.55 17.93
C LYS A 536 9.79 -4.12 17.46
N LEU A 537 9.63 -3.17 18.37
CA LEU A 537 9.43 -1.77 18.00
C LEU A 537 10.73 -1.13 17.49
N ILE A 538 11.89 -1.44 18.07
CA ILE A 538 13.21 -1.02 17.52
C ILE A 538 13.38 -1.54 16.10
N TYR A 539 13.06 -2.82 15.85
CA TYR A 539 13.06 -3.41 14.52
C TYR A 539 12.15 -2.64 13.54
N SER A 540 10.96 -2.22 14.02
CA SER A 540 9.96 -1.56 13.19
C SER A 540 10.39 -0.18 12.66
N LEU A 541 11.36 0.46 13.32
CA LEU A 541 11.93 1.74 12.90
C LEU A 541 12.69 1.65 11.57
N PHE A 542 13.10 0.46 11.14
CA PHE A 542 14.01 0.31 10.00
C PHE A 542 13.39 -0.50 8.85
N ILE A 543 13.24 -1.81 9.03
CA ILE A 543 12.91 -2.72 7.93
C ILE A 543 11.50 -2.49 7.36
N PRO A 544 10.45 -2.33 8.19
CA PRO A 544 9.10 -2.04 7.68
C PRO A 544 9.01 -0.71 6.91
N CYS A 545 9.79 0.29 7.31
CA CYS A 545 9.85 1.57 6.60
C CYS A 545 10.34 1.38 5.16
N LEU A 546 11.34 0.50 4.96
CA LEU A 546 11.80 0.12 3.63
C LEU A 546 10.74 -0.67 2.83
N GLY A 547 9.87 -1.42 3.51
CA GLY A 547 8.71 -2.08 2.91
C GLY A 547 7.68 -1.10 2.34
N VAL A 548 7.35 -0.05 3.10
CA VAL A 548 6.51 1.07 2.59
C VAL A 548 7.17 1.71 1.38
N GLY A 549 8.47 1.97 1.46
CA GLY A 549 9.25 2.49 0.33
C GLY A 549 9.18 1.59 -0.91
N ALA A 550 9.35 0.28 -0.73
CA ALA A 550 9.28 -0.69 -1.83
C ALA A 550 7.91 -0.71 -2.52
N MET A 551 6.82 -0.59 -1.75
CA MET A 551 5.47 -0.51 -2.28
C MET A 551 5.28 0.74 -3.14
N VAL A 552 5.68 1.90 -2.63
CA VAL A 552 5.63 3.18 -3.38
C VAL A 552 6.47 3.08 -4.64
N PHE A 553 7.70 2.55 -4.55
CA PHE A 553 8.58 2.38 -5.70
C PHE A 553 7.95 1.48 -6.78
N LEU A 554 7.34 0.36 -6.38
CA LEU A 554 6.69 -0.58 -7.31
C LEU A 554 5.48 0.06 -8.01
N LEU A 555 4.64 0.78 -7.26
CA LEU A 555 3.47 1.50 -7.80
C LEU A 555 3.92 2.56 -8.81
N MET A 556 4.83 3.45 -8.40
CA MET A 556 5.33 4.53 -9.27
C MET A 556 6.02 3.98 -10.53
N ARG A 557 6.80 2.89 -10.40
CA ARG A 557 7.48 2.25 -11.54
C ARG A 557 6.54 1.43 -12.42
N SER A 558 5.35 1.07 -11.95
CA SER A 558 4.30 0.49 -12.80
C SER A 558 3.72 1.57 -13.71
N MET A 559 3.38 2.72 -13.12
CA MET A 559 2.83 3.87 -13.85
C MET A 559 3.82 4.42 -14.89
N ALA A 560 5.12 4.52 -14.56
CA ALA A 560 6.14 5.01 -15.49
C ALA A 560 6.37 4.12 -16.74
N ARG A 561 6.12 2.80 -16.65
CA ARG A 561 6.50 1.83 -17.70
C ARG A 561 5.57 1.80 -18.92
N GLY A 562 4.29 2.14 -18.77
CA GLY A 562 3.38 2.26 -19.90
C GLY A 562 3.80 3.39 -20.84
N TYR A 563 4.23 4.51 -20.26
CA TYR A 563 4.70 5.69 -20.99
C TYR A 563 6.09 5.50 -21.63
N GLU A 564 7.05 4.89 -20.92
CA GLU A 564 8.44 4.75 -21.43
C GLU A 564 8.58 3.76 -22.61
N TRP A 565 7.71 2.77 -22.77
CA TRP A 565 7.89 1.70 -23.77
C TRP A 565 7.52 2.13 -25.20
N GLU A 566 6.42 2.86 -25.40
CA GLU A 566 6.07 3.44 -26.70
C GLU A 566 6.98 4.64 -27.05
N MET A 567 7.40 5.44 -26.06
CA MET A 567 8.25 6.62 -26.26
C MET A 567 9.68 6.32 -26.71
N ASN A 568 10.29 5.19 -26.27
CA ASN A 568 11.65 4.83 -26.67
C ASN A 568 11.79 4.37 -28.13
N LYS A 569 10.67 4.26 -28.86
CA LYS A 569 10.67 3.99 -30.31
C LYS A 569 11.01 5.25 -31.11
N CYS A 570 10.74 6.45 -30.59
CA CYS A 570 10.98 7.70 -31.31
C CYS A 570 12.49 8.02 -31.37
N TYR A 571 13.01 8.25 -32.57
CA TYR A 571 14.40 8.69 -32.79
C TYR A 571 14.51 10.13 -33.32
N GLY A 572 13.42 10.91 -33.28
CA GLY A 572 13.44 12.35 -33.55
C GLY A 572 13.59 12.75 -35.02
N CYS A 573 12.96 12.03 -35.96
CA CYS A 573 13.01 12.34 -37.38
C CYS A 573 12.15 13.54 -37.83
N ASP A 574 11.35 14.12 -36.94
CA ASP A 574 10.44 15.25 -37.18
C ASP A 574 9.39 15.08 -38.31
N LEU A 575 9.26 13.90 -38.95
CA LEU A 575 8.21 13.61 -39.96
C LEU A 575 6.78 13.82 -39.43
N CYS A 576 6.54 13.49 -38.16
CA CYS A 576 5.25 13.74 -37.51
C CYS A 576 4.92 15.22 -37.37
N ASP A 577 5.96 16.08 -37.32
CA ASP A 577 5.82 17.53 -37.29
C ASP A 577 5.38 18.02 -38.68
N ASP A 578 6.13 17.67 -39.74
CA ASP A 578 5.79 18.03 -41.13
C ASP A 578 4.37 17.59 -41.55
N ALA A 579 3.95 16.40 -41.11
CA ALA A 579 2.59 15.90 -41.37
C ALA A 579 1.50 16.56 -40.49
N CYS A 580 1.86 17.30 -39.44
CA CYS A 580 0.89 17.85 -38.51
C CYS A 580 0.19 19.10 -39.08
N PRO A 581 -1.13 19.06 -39.33
CA PRO A 581 -1.86 20.21 -39.88
C PRO A 581 -1.89 21.42 -38.92
N VAL A 582 -1.69 21.21 -37.62
CA VAL A 582 -1.65 22.28 -36.62
C VAL A 582 -0.49 23.27 -36.87
N ARG A 583 0.57 22.85 -37.57
CA ARG A 583 1.68 23.74 -37.97
C ARG A 583 1.22 24.94 -38.77
N LEU A 584 0.22 24.74 -39.63
CA LEU A 584 -0.23 25.74 -40.59
C LEU A 584 -0.78 27.00 -39.91
N PHE A 585 -1.21 26.91 -38.65
CA PHE A 585 -1.82 28.03 -37.94
C PHE A 585 -1.18 28.37 -36.60
N ASN A 586 -0.41 27.47 -35.95
CA ASN A 586 0.31 27.81 -34.72
C ASN A 586 1.72 28.39 -34.96
N ALA A 587 2.21 28.39 -36.21
CA ALA A 587 3.49 29.01 -36.62
C ALA A 587 4.72 28.62 -35.75
N GLY A 588 4.64 27.48 -35.05
CA GLY A 588 5.69 26.99 -34.16
C GLY A 588 6.75 26.17 -34.91
N ASP A 589 8.01 26.32 -34.50
CA ASP A 589 9.16 25.72 -35.18
C ASP A 589 9.33 24.21 -34.96
N LYS A 590 8.60 23.56 -34.03
CA LYS A 590 8.58 22.09 -33.84
C LYS A 590 7.30 21.64 -33.10
N LEU A 591 6.33 21.04 -33.77
CA LEU A 591 5.33 20.18 -33.11
C LEU A 591 5.95 18.81 -32.84
N ASN A 592 6.66 18.75 -31.73
CA ASN A 592 6.87 17.47 -31.11
C ASN A 592 6.10 17.45 -29.79
N ILE A 593 4.76 17.53 -29.88
CA ILE A 593 3.84 17.52 -28.72
C ILE A 593 4.27 16.44 -27.72
N ILE A 594 4.75 15.28 -28.20
CA ILE A 594 5.21 14.16 -27.38
C ILE A 594 6.61 14.39 -26.79
N TYR A 595 7.63 14.77 -27.58
CA TYR A 595 8.99 15.04 -27.06
C TYR A 595 9.06 16.28 -26.15
N ASN A 596 8.29 17.30 -26.48
CA ASN A 596 8.21 18.55 -25.75
C ASN A 596 7.44 18.32 -24.43
N SER A 597 6.28 17.64 -24.46
CA SER A 597 5.60 17.20 -23.24
C SER A 597 6.44 16.23 -22.39
N TRP A 598 7.32 15.43 -23.01
CA TRP A 598 8.24 14.51 -22.33
C TRP A 598 9.41 15.22 -21.64
N ASN A 599 9.92 16.32 -22.22
CA ASN A 599 10.96 17.16 -21.62
C ASN A 599 10.40 18.28 -20.72
N ASN A 600 9.08 18.31 -20.52
CA ASN A 600 8.39 19.40 -19.82
C ASN A 600 8.64 20.77 -20.47
N GLU A 601 8.86 20.76 -21.80
CA GLU A 601 8.91 21.91 -22.67
C GLU A 601 7.51 22.07 -23.26
N ASP A 602 6.80 23.13 -22.89
CA ASP A 602 5.58 23.51 -23.59
C ASP A 602 6.02 24.18 -24.90
N ASP A 603 5.75 23.55 -26.03
CA ASP A 603 6.15 24.04 -27.36
C ASP A 603 5.24 25.15 -27.89
N GLY A 604 4.26 25.57 -27.07
CA GLY A 604 3.29 26.58 -27.44
C GLY A 604 2.20 26.04 -28.35
N VAL A 605 2.12 24.71 -28.57
CA VAL A 605 0.91 24.08 -29.10
C VAL A 605 0.11 23.51 -27.93
N PRO A 606 -1.03 24.13 -27.57
CA PRO A 606 -1.93 23.57 -26.58
C PRO A 606 -2.25 22.11 -26.93
N LEU A 607 -2.16 21.19 -25.96
CA LEU A 607 -2.60 19.79 -26.13
C LEU A 607 -3.98 19.69 -26.80
N TYR A 608 -4.82 20.67 -26.56
CA TYR A 608 -6.18 20.82 -27.08
C TYR A 608 -6.29 21.45 -28.48
N SER A 609 -5.20 21.95 -29.05
CA SER A 609 -5.12 22.29 -30.49
C SER A 609 -4.88 21.06 -31.37
N CYS A 610 -4.50 19.91 -30.79
CA CYS A 610 -4.35 18.67 -31.56
C CYS A 610 -5.70 18.23 -32.15
N LEU A 611 -5.73 18.02 -33.47
CA LEU A 611 -6.93 17.63 -34.21
C LEU A 611 -7.23 16.12 -34.16
N THR A 612 -6.42 15.33 -33.44
CA THR A 612 -6.57 13.86 -33.29
C THR A 612 -6.78 13.10 -34.61
N CYS A 613 -6.17 13.61 -35.68
CA CYS A 613 -6.41 13.17 -37.05
C CYS A 613 -5.50 12.01 -37.50
N THR A 614 -4.60 11.48 -36.66
CA THR A 614 -3.69 10.36 -36.98
C THR A 614 -2.64 10.64 -38.07
N ALA A 615 -2.51 11.88 -38.57
CA ALA A 615 -1.49 12.21 -39.58
C ALA A 615 -0.07 11.90 -39.08
N CYS A 616 0.24 12.25 -37.83
CA CYS A 616 1.54 12.02 -37.20
C CYS A 616 1.85 10.52 -36.99
N THR A 617 0.88 9.72 -36.57
CA THR A 617 1.02 8.26 -36.42
C THR A 617 1.31 7.60 -37.77
N ASN A 618 0.58 8.00 -38.83
CA ASN A 618 0.77 7.46 -40.18
C ASN A 618 2.11 7.87 -40.80
N ALA A 619 2.57 9.09 -40.56
CA ALA A 619 3.88 9.57 -41.01
C ALA A 619 5.05 9.00 -40.20
N CYS A 620 4.79 8.34 -39.07
CA CYS A 620 5.85 7.85 -38.18
C CYS A 620 6.47 6.54 -38.69
N PRO A 621 7.78 6.54 -39.04
CA PRO A 621 8.46 5.33 -39.52
C PRO A 621 8.63 4.26 -38.44
N GLN A 622 8.44 4.61 -37.16
CA GLN A 622 8.50 3.69 -36.02
C GLN A 622 7.12 3.26 -35.53
N LEU A 623 6.06 3.71 -36.21
CA LEU A 623 4.68 3.44 -35.84
C LEU A 623 4.41 3.80 -34.36
N VAL A 624 4.94 4.96 -33.93
CA VAL A 624 4.62 5.52 -32.62
C VAL A 624 3.15 5.90 -32.65
N ASP A 625 2.38 5.36 -31.72
CA ASP A 625 0.96 5.65 -31.58
C ASP A 625 0.77 6.99 -30.83
N TYR A 626 0.69 8.08 -31.60
CA TYR A 626 0.46 9.41 -31.05
C TYR A 626 -0.99 9.58 -30.56
N ASP A 627 -1.93 8.83 -31.12
CA ASP A 627 -3.36 8.99 -30.86
C ASP A 627 -3.70 8.51 -29.45
N SER A 628 -3.24 7.32 -29.08
CA SER A 628 -3.35 6.81 -27.70
C SER A 628 -2.67 7.71 -26.68
N TYR A 629 -1.54 8.33 -27.04
CA TYR A 629 -0.87 9.28 -26.16
C TYR A 629 -1.73 10.52 -25.89
N ILE A 630 -2.33 11.11 -26.92
CA ILE A 630 -3.19 12.29 -26.76
C ILE A 630 -4.44 11.94 -25.95
N ASP A 631 -5.06 10.79 -26.20
CA ASP A 631 -6.21 10.27 -25.44
C ASP A 631 -5.88 10.22 -23.94
N ILE A 632 -4.83 9.47 -23.58
CA ILE A 632 -4.36 9.32 -22.19
C ILE A 632 -3.96 10.66 -21.55
N ARG A 633 -3.31 11.55 -22.31
CA ARG A 633 -2.86 12.83 -21.75
C ARG A 633 -4.01 13.78 -21.47
N ARG A 634 -5.04 13.78 -22.33
CA ARG A 634 -6.25 14.59 -22.09
C ARG A 634 -7.05 14.05 -20.91
N SER A 635 -7.14 12.73 -20.72
CA SER A 635 -7.86 12.15 -19.58
C SER A 635 -7.21 12.39 -18.22
N LEU A 636 -5.88 12.57 -18.19
CA LEU A 636 -5.16 12.93 -16.95
C LEU A 636 -5.30 14.40 -16.55
N ILE A 637 -5.95 15.26 -17.37
CA ILE A 637 -6.11 16.68 -17.06
C ILE A 637 -7.28 16.88 -16.10
N VAL A 638 -6.96 17.32 -14.88
CA VAL A 638 -7.95 17.68 -13.87
C VAL A 638 -8.62 19.00 -14.26
N GLY A 639 -9.96 19.01 -14.33
CA GLY A 639 -10.77 20.17 -14.70
C GLY A 639 -11.25 20.16 -16.15
N GLY A 640 -10.88 19.16 -16.94
CA GLY A 640 -11.36 18.98 -18.31
C GLY A 640 -10.71 19.95 -19.32
N PRO A 641 -11.19 19.93 -20.58
CA PRO A 641 -10.68 20.80 -21.64
C PRO A 641 -10.86 22.30 -21.33
N PRO A 642 -9.90 23.16 -21.69
CA PRO A 642 -9.99 24.60 -21.46
C PRO A 642 -11.13 25.21 -22.28
N ALA A 643 -11.99 26.00 -21.63
CA ALA A 643 -13.16 26.62 -22.26
C ALA A 643 -12.81 27.50 -23.48
N THR A 644 -11.59 28.03 -23.57
CA THR A 644 -11.12 28.83 -24.72
C THR A 644 -11.00 28.02 -26.01
N GLU A 645 -10.84 26.70 -25.92
CA GLU A 645 -10.69 25.81 -27.08
C GLU A 645 -11.99 25.09 -27.45
N ILE A 646 -13.06 25.26 -26.66
CA ILE A 646 -14.37 24.64 -26.88
C ILE A 646 -15.38 25.73 -27.27
N PRO A 647 -15.56 26.04 -28.55
CA PRO A 647 -16.54 27.02 -29.00
C PRO A 647 -17.99 26.56 -28.76
N HIS A 648 -18.22 25.24 -28.68
CA HIS A 648 -19.53 24.61 -28.55
C HIS A 648 -19.84 24.16 -27.11
N THR A 649 -19.66 25.06 -26.13
CA THR A 649 -19.79 24.73 -24.69
C THR A 649 -21.20 24.26 -24.31
N VAL A 650 -22.24 24.71 -25.02
CA VAL A 650 -23.63 24.29 -24.75
C VAL A 650 -23.82 22.83 -25.14
N LEU A 651 -23.38 22.44 -26.34
CA LEU A 651 -23.46 21.05 -26.79
C LEU A 651 -22.65 20.13 -25.86
N GLN A 652 -21.46 20.56 -25.45
CA GLN A 652 -20.66 19.82 -24.46
C GLN A 652 -21.45 19.61 -23.15
N ALA A 653 -22.09 20.66 -22.62
CA ALA A 653 -22.86 20.58 -21.39
C ALA A 653 -24.12 19.70 -21.53
N VAL A 654 -24.82 19.77 -22.67
CA VAL A 654 -25.98 18.92 -22.97
C VAL A 654 -25.57 17.44 -22.97
N LEU A 655 -24.47 17.11 -23.65
CA LEU A 655 -23.97 15.74 -23.72
C LEU A 655 -23.45 15.23 -22.36
N ALA A 656 -22.89 16.12 -21.53
CA ALA A 656 -22.53 15.77 -20.16
C ALA A 656 -23.75 15.50 -19.28
N ALA A 657 -24.80 16.33 -19.39
CA ALA A 657 -26.06 16.11 -18.68
C ALA A 657 -26.78 14.84 -19.15
N GLU A 658 -26.73 14.55 -20.45
CA GLU A 658 -27.27 13.32 -21.02
C GLU A 658 -26.59 12.06 -20.48
N ALA A 659 -25.32 12.14 -20.08
CA ALA A 659 -24.58 11.00 -19.55
C ALA A 659 -25.02 10.60 -18.13
N GLU A 660 -25.68 11.49 -17.38
CA GLU A 660 -26.13 11.18 -16.02
C GLU A 660 -27.27 10.16 -16.02
N GLU A 661 -27.34 9.34 -14.96
CA GLU A 661 -28.30 8.24 -14.84
C GLU A 661 -29.75 8.74 -14.74
N ASP A 662 -29.99 9.93 -14.19
CA ASP A 662 -31.32 10.53 -14.10
C ASP A 662 -31.88 10.95 -15.47
N ALA A 663 -31.00 11.12 -16.47
CA ALA A 663 -31.42 11.36 -17.84
C ALA A 663 -31.91 10.07 -18.54
N ASP A 664 -31.64 8.87 -18.00
CA ASP A 664 -32.02 7.59 -18.63
C ASP A 664 -33.54 7.48 -18.84
N ASP A 665 -34.33 8.02 -17.91
CA ASP A 665 -35.80 8.01 -17.93
C ASP A 665 -36.39 8.85 -19.09
N ALA A 666 -35.59 9.75 -19.69
CA ALA A 666 -36.01 10.56 -20.83
C ALA A 666 -35.94 9.81 -22.18
N PHE A 667 -35.31 8.62 -22.20
CA PHE A 667 -35.14 7.79 -23.38
C PHE A 667 -36.08 6.59 -23.37
N ILE A 668 -36.58 6.21 -24.54
CA ILE A 668 -37.57 5.14 -24.69
C ILE A 668 -36.96 3.79 -24.29
N SER A 669 -37.73 3.00 -23.54
CA SER A 669 -37.31 1.65 -23.12
C SER A 669 -37.24 0.68 -24.31
N VAL A 670 -36.42 -0.37 -24.22
CA VAL A 670 -36.26 -1.34 -25.32
C VAL A 670 -37.58 -2.04 -25.64
N ASP A 671 -38.37 -2.37 -24.62
CA ASP A 671 -39.67 -3.03 -24.76
C ASP A 671 -40.72 -2.16 -25.48
N GLU A 672 -40.56 -0.84 -25.44
CA GLU A 672 -41.51 0.12 -26.03
C GLU A 672 -41.03 0.68 -27.37
N TYR A 673 -39.76 0.49 -27.74
CA TYR A 673 -39.22 1.00 -28.99
C TYR A 673 -39.55 0.06 -30.16
N PRO A 674 -40.00 0.58 -31.32
CA PRO A 674 -40.45 -0.23 -32.45
C PRO A 674 -39.25 -0.82 -33.23
N ILE A 675 -38.60 -1.85 -32.68
CA ILE A 675 -37.52 -2.57 -33.34
C ILE A 675 -38.11 -3.66 -34.23
N ASP A 676 -37.99 -3.47 -35.54
CA ASP A 676 -38.60 -4.30 -36.58
C ASP A 676 -37.58 -5.07 -37.45
N SER A 677 -36.28 -4.79 -37.31
CA SER A 677 -35.20 -5.42 -38.07
C SER A 677 -34.00 -5.78 -37.18
N ASN A 678 -33.23 -6.77 -37.62
CA ASN A 678 -31.91 -7.10 -37.04
C ASN A 678 -30.81 -6.11 -37.44
N VAL A 679 -31.13 -5.14 -38.31
CA VAL A 679 -30.21 -4.06 -38.72
C VAL A 679 -30.72 -2.74 -38.15
N GLY A 680 -29.88 -2.08 -37.35
CA GLY A 680 -30.17 -0.76 -36.79
C GLY A 680 -29.36 0.34 -37.46
N TYR A 681 -30.00 1.47 -37.78
CA TYR A 681 -29.33 2.67 -38.27
C TYR A 681 -29.26 3.75 -37.19
N TYR A 682 -28.04 4.14 -36.81
CA TYR A 682 -27.80 5.24 -35.88
C TYR A 682 -27.39 6.52 -36.66
N PRO A 683 -28.20 7.59 -36.63
CA PRO A 683 -27.98 8.82 -37.38
C PRO A 683 -26.86 9.71 -36.81
N GLY A 684 -26.38 9.43 -35.59
CA GLY A 684 -25.45 10.32 -34.90
C GLY A 684 -26.14 11.52 -34.26
N CYS A 685 -25.39 12.60 -34.06
CA CYS A 685 -25.86 13.83 -33.44
C CYS A 685 -26.28 14.91 -34.45
N VAL A 686 -26.62 14.52 -35.69
CA VAL A 686 -26.92 15.46 -36.80
C VAL A 686 -28.00 16.48 -36.44
N ASP A 687 -29.07 16.07 -35.75
CA ASP A 687 -30.16 16.96 -35.34
C ASP A 687 -29.69 18.02 -34.32
N TYR A 688 -28.80 17.65 -33.40
CA TYR A 688 -28.22 18.59 -32.43
C TYR A 688 -27.29 19.58 -33.11
N ILE A 689 -26.49 19.11 -34.07
CA ILE A 689 -25.59 19.97 -34.85
C ILE A 689 -26.42 20.95 -35.69
N ASP A 690 -27.49 20.50 -36.33
CA ASP A 690 -28.39 21.38 -37.08
C ASP A 690 -29.02 22.43 -36.18
N GLN A 691 -29.54 22.05 -35.01
CA GLN A 691 -30.11 22.99 -34.04
C GLN A 691 -29.08 24.03 -33.56
N GLU A 692 -27.88 23.58 -33.20
CA GLU A 692 -26.81 24.49 -32.77
C GLU A 692 -26.43 25.47 -33.89
N MET A 693 -26.34 24.96 -35.12
CA MET A 693 -25.97 25.75 -36.28
C MET A 693 -27.07 26.70 -36.73
N ILE A 694 -28.35 26.43 -36.49
CA ILE A 694 -29.46 27.38 -36.73
C ILE A 694 -29.34 28.63 -35.84
N PHE A 695 -28.73 28.53 -34.66
CA PHE A 695 -28.46 29.67 -33.78
C PHE A 695 -27.15 30.39 -34.12
N SER A 696 -26.40 29.91 -35.11
CA SER A 696 -25.21 30.60 -35.61
C SER A 696 -25.62 31.79 -36.48
N HIS A 697 -25.10 32.98 -36.15
CA HIS A 697 -25.34 34.22 -36.88
C HIS A 697 -24.93 34.20 -38.38
N VAL A 698 -24.27 33.13 -38.84
CA VAL A 698 -23.83 32.93 -40.22
C VAL A 698 -24.68 31.91 -40.99
N ASN A 699 -25.47 31.07 -40.33
CA ASN A 699 -26.33 30.10 -41.01
C ASN A 699 -27.74 30.67 -41.15
N GLU A 700 -28.15 31.01 -42.38
CA GLU A 700 -29.51 31.49 -42.67
C GLU A 700 -30.56 30.36 -42.76
N GLY A 701 -30.30 29.22 -42.09
CA GLY A 701 -31.18 28.05 -42.04
C GLY A 701 -31.13 27.16 -43.29
N THR A 702 -30.03 27.19 -44.04
CA THR A 702 -29.87 26.46 -45.30
C THR A 702 -29.20 25.10 -45.15
N MET A 703 -28.43 24.87 -44.08
CA MET A 703 -27.83 23.57 -43.78
C MET A 703 -28.85 22.63 -43.11
N ASN A 704 -28.89 21.38 -43.58
CA ASN A 704 -29.76 20.32 -43.08
C ASN A 704 -28.98 18.99 -43.09
N LEU A 705 -28.24 18.70 -42.02
CA LEU A 705 -27.52 17.43 -41.87
C LEU A 705 -28.48 16.26 -41.62
N GLY A 706 -29.67 16.52 -41.07
CA GLY A 706 -30.75 15.53 -40.95
C GLY A 706 -31.18 14.91 -42.28
N ASP A 707 -30.92 15.58 -43.42
CA ASP A 707 -31.11 15.02 -44.76
C ASP A 707 -30.33 13.72 -44.96
N THR A 708 -29.14 13.59 -44.36
CA THR A 708 -28.33 12.37 -44.48
C THR A 708 -29.03 11.12 -43.92
N THR A 709 -29.84 11.29 -42.87
CA THR A 709 -30.71 10.23 -42.34
C THR A 709 -31.80 9.87 -43.33
N THR A 710 -32.51 10.87 -43.87
CA THR A 710 -33.58 10.64 -44.85
C THR A 710 -33.03 9.97 -46.13
N ALA A 711 -31.85 10.40 -46.57
CA ALA A 711 -31.13 9.82 -47.68
C ALA A 711 -30.75 8.35 -47.42
N ALA A 712 -30.23 8.03 -46.22
CA ALA A 712 -29.90 6.64 -45.86
C ALA A 712 -31.14 5.74 -45.99
N PHE A 713 -32.28 6.16 -45.44
CA PHE A 713 -33.54 5.41 -45.58
C PHE A 713 -34.03 5.31 -47.02
N THR A 714 -33.89 6.36 -47.82
CA THR A 714 -34.19 6.30 -49.26
C THR A 714 -33.39 5.20 -49.96
N LEU A 715 -32.10 5.06 -49.63
CA LEU A 715 -31.25 4.00 -50.19
C LEU A 715 -31.60 2.60 -49.65
N PHE A 716 -31.90 2.49 -48.35
CA PHE A 716 -32.32 1.22 -47.75
C PHE A 716 -33.66 0.73 -48.33
N GLU A 717 -34.61 1.63 -48.55
CA GLU A 717 -35.90 1.35 -49.18
C GLU A 717 -35.74 0.90 -50.65
N ASP A 718 -34.88 1.58 -51.43
CA ASP A 718 -34.59 1.20 -52.82
C ASP A 718 -33.90 -0.18 -52.91
N MET A 719 -33.06 -0.51 -51.92
CA MET A 719 -32.49 -1.85 -51.73
C MET A 719 -33.50 -2.91 -51.27
N GLY A 720 -34.68 -2.51 -50.80
CA GLY A 720 -35.63 -3.40 -50.14
C GLY A 720 -35.10 -3.97 -48.82
N SER A 721 -34.19 -3.27 -48.14
CA SER A 721 -33.66 -3.64 -46.83
C SER A 721 -34.51 -3.06 -45.71
N GLU A 722 -35.02 -3.91 -44.82
CA GLU A 722 -35.65 -3.47 -43.58
C GLU A 722 -34.56 -3.03 -42.59
N VAL A 723 -34.58 -1.76 -42.17
CA VAL A 723 -33.59 -1.19 -41.24
C VAL A 723 -34.34 -0.38 -40.18
N THR A 724 -34.08 -0.67 -38.91
CA THR A 724 -34.70 0.04 -37.79
C THR A 724 -33.97 1.35 -37.53
N TYR A 725 -34.71 2.46 -37.44
CA TYR A 725 -34.15 3.76 -37.01
C TYR A 725 -33.84 3.74 -35.52
N LEU A 726 -32.58 3.96 -35.13
CA LEU A 726 -32.16 4.08 -33.73
C LEU A 726 -31.88 5.55 -33.40
N GLY A 727 -32.95 6.29 -33.14
CA GLY A 727 -32.91 7.73 -32.90
C GLY A 727 -32.27 8.13 -31.57
N ARG A 728 -32.12 9.45 -31.40
CA ARG A 728 -31.64 10.07 -30.15
C ARG A 728 -32.69 10.08 -29.03
N ASP A 729 -33.89 9.55 -29.29
CA ASP A 729 -34.91 9.21 -28.31
C ASP A 729 -34.71 7.80 -27.71
N PHE A 730 -33.87 6.96 -28.33
CA PHE A 730 -33.54 5.61 -27.87
C PHE A 730 -32.08 5.44 -27.44
N LEU A 731 -31.13 5.91 -28.27
CA LEU A 731 -29.70 5.86 -27.96
C LEU A 731 -29.17 7.22 -27.53
N LYS A 732 -28.27 7.19 -26.53
CA LYS A 732 -27.44 8.33 -26.14
C LYS A 732 -26.35 8.60 -27.17
N CYS A 733 -25.66 9.73 -27.04
CA CYS A 733 -24.59 10.11 -27.94
C CYS A 733 -23.50 9.03 -27.96
N CYS A 734 -22.87 8.80 -29.10
CA CYS A 734 -21.77 7.83 -29.21
C CYS A 734 -20.58 8.14 -28.28
N GLY A 735 -20.49 9.38 -27.77
CA GLY A 735 -19.47 9.81 -26.82
C GLY A 735 -18.11 10.15 -27.45
N HIS A 736 -18.03 10.15 -28.79
CA HIS A 736 -16.79 10.45 -29.52
C HIS A 736 -16.11 11.74 -29.02
N ASP A 737 -16.88 12.83 -28.93
CA ASP A 737 -16.34 14.14 -28.58
C ASP A 737 -15.85 14.17 -27.13
N GLN A 738 -16.59 13.56 -26.21
CA GLN A 738 -16.28 13.45 -24.79
C GLN A 738 -14.98 12.68 -24.57
N LYS A 739 -14.83 11.53 -25.24
CA LYS A 739 -13.59 10.74 -25.19
C LYS A 739 -12.39 11.57 -25.60
N TRP A 740 -12.42 12.14 -26.81
CA TRP A 740 -11.28 12.90 -27.32
C TRP A 740 -11.07 14.26 -26.64
N GLN A 741 -12.02 14.74 -25.84
CA GLN A 741 -11.84 15.87 -24.91
C GLN A 741 -11.14 15.46 -23.59
N GLY A 742 -10.96 14.16 -23.32
CA GLY A 742 -10.44 13.63 -22.06
C GLY A 742 -11.50 13.52 -20.95
N MET A 743 -12.78 13.52 -21.32
CA MET A 743 -13.90 13.37 -20.38
C MET A 743 -14.29 11.90 -20.22
N ASP A 744 -13.33 11.07 -19.80
CA ASP A 744 -13.48 9.60 -19.75
C ASP A 744 -14.70 9.16 -18.93
N GLU A 745 -14.97 9.81 -17.79
CA GLU A 745 -16.13 9.48 -16.97
C GLU A 745 -17.46 9.67 -17.73
N VAL A 746 -17.58 10.76 -18.49
CA VAL A 746 -18.78 11.05 -19.29
C VAL A 746 -18.87 10.07 -20.46
N PHE A 747 -17.75 9.79 -21.13
CA PHE A 747 -17.68 8.82 -22.19
C PHE A 747 -18.10 7.42 -21.72
N ASP A 748 -17.57 6.95 -20.59
CA ASP A 748 -17.85 5.62 -20.06
C ASP A 748 -19.32 5.46 -19.64
N LYS A 749 -19.93 6.51 -19.09
CA LYS A 749 -21.38 6.53 -18.80
C LYS A 749 -22.22 6.42 -20.08
N LEU A 750 -21.93 7.22 -21.10
CA LEU A 750 -22.62 7.17 -22.41
C LEU A 750 -22.45 5.80 -23.08
N LYS A 751 -21.21 5.29 -23.10
CA LYS A 751 -20.85 3.98 -23.64
C LYS A 751 -21.63 2.87 -22.94
N SER A 752 -21.61 2.85 -21.61
CA SER A 752 -22.28 1.80 -20.81
C SER A 752 -23.79 1.74 -21.07
N TYR A 753 -24.45 2.92 -21.15
CA TYR A 753 -25.87 3.00 -21.48
C TYR A 753 -26.18 2.44 -22.87
N ASN A 754 -25.44 2.90 -23.89
CA ASN A 754 -25.65 2.51 -25.26
C ASN A 754 -25.36 1.02 -25.49
N GLN A 755 -24.28 0.49 -24.91
CA GLN A 755 -23.95 -0.94 -24.99
C GLN A 755 -25.07 -1.80 -24.41
N LYS A 756 -25.63 -1.41 -23.26
CA LYS A 756 -26.75 -2.10 -22.65
C LYS A 756 -27.97 -2.11 -23.57
N LYS A 757 -28.37 -0.94 -24.10
CA LYS A 757 -29.52 -0.81 -25.02
C LYS A 757 -29.33 -1.64 -26.29
N LEU A 758 -28.15 -1.56 -26.90
CA LEU A 758 -27.83 -2.32 -28.11
C LEU A 758 -27.84 -3.83 -27.85
N GLY A 759 -27.26 -4.29 -26.73
CA GLY A 759 -27.30 -5.70 -26.35
C GLY A 759 -28.71 -6.23 -26.06
N GLU A 760 -29.59 -5.41 -25.48
CA GLU A 760 -30.99 -5.75 -25.22
C GLU A 760 -31.88 -5.65 -26.48
N SER A 761 -31.49 -4.83 -27.46
CA SER A 761 -32.28 -4.57 -28.68
C SER A 761 -32.43 -5.77 -29.62
N GLY A 762 -31.51 -6.75 -29.54
CA GLY A 762 -31.47 -7.90 -30.45
C GLY A 762 -30.97 -7.59 -31.86
N ILE A 763 -30.36 -6.41 -32.08
CA ILE A 763 -29.78 -5.99 -33.35
C ILE A 763 -28.41 -6.65 -33.54
N ASP A 764 -28.18 -7.25 -34.71
CA ASP A 764 -26.94 -7.94 -35.07
C ASP A 764 -25.97 -7.04 -35.85
N THR A 765 -26.50 -6.01 -36.54
CA THR A 765 -25.70 -5.07 -37.35
C THR A 765 -26.09 -3.63 -37.07
N LEU A 766 -25.13 -2.83 -36.62
CA LEU A 766 -25.27 -1.39 -36.40
C LEU A 766 -24.63 -0.61 -37.56
N VAL A 767 -25.44 0.15 -38.29
CA VAL A 767 -25.03 0.97 -39.43
C VAL A 767 -25.04 2.45 -39.03
N THR A 768 -24.05 3.23 -39.46
CA THR A 768 -24.04 4.68 -39.27
C THR A 768 -23.36 5.40 -40.44
N SER A 769 -23.88 6.57 -40.80
CA SER A 769 -23.31 7.44 -41.84
C SER A 769 -22.23 8.39 -41.32
N CYS A 770 -21.98 8.41 -40.01
CA CYS A 770 -20.97 9.29 -39.42
C CYS A 770 -19.67 8.55 -39.15
N ALA A 771 -18.59 8.97 -39.82
CA ALA A 771 -17.25 8.42 -39.62
C ALA A 771 -16.77 8.44 -38.15
N GLU A 772 -17.13 9.48 -37.40
CA GLU A 772 -16.79 9.59 -35.96
C GLU A 772 -17.55 8.54 -35.13
N CYS A 773 -18.85 8.38 -35.39
CA CYS A 773 -19.68 7.38 -34.71
C CYS A 773 -19.20 5.98 -35.05
N PHE A 774 -18.95 5.70 -36.33
CA PHE A 774 -18.46 4.42 -36.82
C PHE A 774 -17.17 4.01 -36.12
N LYS A 775 -16.13 4.86 -36.14
CA LYS A 775 -14.87 4.57 -35.43
C LYS A 775 -15.10 4.32 -33.95
N THR A 776 -15.96 5.09 -33.31
CA THR A 776 -16.18 5.00 -31.85
C THR A 776 -16.88 3.71 -31.47
N PHE A 777 -17.98 3.35 -32.15
CA PHE A 777 -18.65 2.07 -31.92
C PHE A 777 -17.79 0.87 -32.32
N ALA A 778 -17.01 0.97 -33.40
CA ALA A 778 -16.20 -0.15 -33.88
C ALA A 778 -14.93 -0.41 -33.05
N MET A 779 -14.30 0.64 -32.49
CA MET A 779 -13.00 0.53 -31.83
C MET A 779 -13.05 0.76 -30.32
N ASP A 780 -13.96 1.61 -29.82
CA ASP A 780 -13.96 2.04 -28.42
C ASP A 780 -15.05 1.36 -27.58
N TYR A 781 -16.06 0.77 -28.22
CA TYR A 781 -17.13 0.01 -27.57
C TYR A 781 -16.81 -1.49 -27.54
N GLU A 782 -17.24 -2.17 -26.48
CA GLU A 782 -17.22 -3.64 -26.39
C GLU A 782 -18.57 -4.18 -26.84
N LEU A 783 -18.74 -4.37 -28.14
CA LEU A 783 -19.96 -4.90 -28.76
C LEU A 783 -19.66 -6.32 -29.24
N GLU A 784 -19.67 -7.27 -28.30
CA GLU A 784 -19.46 -8.69 -28.63
C GLU A 784 -20.59 -9.17 -29.57
N ASP A 785 -20.21 -9.91 -30.62
CA ASP A 785 -21.11 -10.48 -31.64
C ASP A 785 -21.93 -9.51 -32.51
N MET A 786 -21.85 -8.18 -32.33
CA MET A 786 -22.52 -7.20 -33.19
C MET A 786 -21.58 -6.60 -34.24
N LYS A 787 -22.03 -6.55 -35.50
CA LYS A 787 -21.27 -5.98 -36.62
C LYS A 787 -21.52 -4.47 -36.73
N VAL A 788 -20.48 -3.66 -36.60
CA VAL A 788 -20.57 -2.21 -36.84
C VAL A 788 -20.10 -1.90 -38.27
N MET A 789 -20.88 -1.13 -39.03
CA MET A 789 -20.58 -0.79 -40.43
C MET A 789 -20.79 0.69 -40.71
N HIS A 790 -19.95 1.26 -41.57
CA HIS A 790 -20.26 2.54 -42.20
C HIS A 790 -21.28 2.35 -43.32
N THR A 791 -22.17 3.32 -43.57
CA THR A 791 -23.23 3.17 -44.60
C THR A 791 -22.67 2.83 -45.98
N THR A 792 -21.52 3.40 -46.38
CA THR A 792 -20.88 3.07 -47.67
C THR A 792 -20.42 1.62 -47.76
N GLU A 793 -19.93 1.02 -46.66
CA GLU A 793 -19.59 -0.40 -46.61
C GLU A 793 -20.86 -1.25 -46.68
N TYR A 794 -21.91 -0.86 -45.94
CA TYR A 794 -23.17 -1.58 -45.89
C TYR A 794 -23.83 -1.68 -47.27
N LEU A 795 -23.88 -0.57 -48.02
CA LEU A 795 -24.44 -0.53 -49.38
C LEU A 795 -23.69 -1.48 -50.33
N ILE A 796 -22.35 -1.48 -50.28
CA ILE A 796 -21.53 -2.35 -51.13
C ILE A 796 -21.70 -3.81 -50.76
N GLU A 797 -21.62 -4.14 -49.46
CA GLU A 797 -21.65 -5.52 -49.00
C GLU A 797 -23.00 -6.18 -49.27
N ASN A 798 -24.09 -5.44 -49.16
CA ASN A 798 -25.45 -5.92 -49.41
C ASN A 798 -25.89 -5.76 -50.87
N GLY A 799 -25.01 -5.32 -51.76
CA GLY A 799 -25.24 -5.31 -53.21
C GLY A 799 -26.28 -4.28 -53.68
N PHE A 800 -26.22 -3.05 -53.16
CA PHE A 800 -27.04 -1.93 -53.64
C PHE A 800 -26.97 -1.80 -55.19
N ASP A 801 -28.13 -1.61 -55.84
CA ASP A 801 -28.21 -1.47 -57.30
C ASP A 801 -27.68 -0.11 -57.76
N MET A 802 -26.43 -0.09 -58.21
CA MET A 802 -25.76 1.10 -58.71
C MET A 802 -26.21 1.52 -60.12
N ASN A 803 -27.31 1.00 -60.67
CA ASN A 803 -27.90 1.51 -61.91
C ASN A 803 -28.57 2.88 -61.68
N LEU A 804 -27.72 3.88 -61.44
CA LEU A 804 -28.04 5.28 -61.16
C LEU A 804 -27.39 6.14 -62.25
N GLN A 805 -28.07 7.21 -62.64
CA GLN A 805 -27.60 8.15 -63.63
C GLN A 805 -27.87 9.57 -63.15
N SER A 806 -26.91 10.46 -63.32
CA SER A 806 -27.10 11.88 -63.07
C SER A 806 -27.85 12.57 -64.21
N GLU A 807 -28.70 13.55 -63.89
CA GLU A 807 -29.46 14.32 -64.90
C GLU A 807 -28.54 15.13 -65.82
N GLU A 808 -27.40 15.58 -65.30
CA GLU A 808 -26.38 16.36 -65.99
C GLU A 808 -25.01 15.70 -65.81
N ASP A 809 -24.07 15.97 -66.72
CA ASP A 809 -22.69 15.53 -66.56
C ASP A 809 -22.04 16.33 -65.41
N LEU A 810 -21.75 15.67 -64.28
CA LEU A 810 -21.21 16.29 -63.07
C LEU A 810 -19.76 15.91 -62.85
N THR A 811 -18.92 16.90 -62.52
CA THR A 811 -17.57 16.65 -62.01
C THR A 811 -17.60 16.71 -60.49
N VAL A 812 -17.20 15.63 -59.82
CA VAL A 812 -17.23 15.54 -58.36
C VAL A 812 -15.83 15.26 -57.82
N THR A 813 -15.55 15.73 -56.61
CA THR A 813 -14.34 15.35 -55.86
C THR A 813 -14.71 14.74 -54.52
N TYR A 814 -13.79 14.01 -53.88
CA TYR A 814 -14.03 13.33 -52.61
C TYR A 814 -13.04 13.76 -51.53
N HIS A 815 -13.57 14.17 -50.38
CA HIS A 815 -12.81 14.43 -49.17
C HIS A 815 -12.82 13.20 -48.26
N ASP A 816 -11.65 12.64 -47.98
CA ASP A 816 -11.45 11.53 -47.07
C ASP A 816 -11.58 11.97 -45.60
N PRO A 817 -12.63 11.53 -44.85
CA PRO A 817 -12.72 11.80 -43.43
C PRO A 817 -11.59 11.08 -42.68
N CYS A 818 -10.89 11.78 -41.78
CA CYS A 818 -9.71 11.22 -41.09
C CYS A 818 -10.02 9.94 -40.29
N ARG A 819 -11.21 9.84 -39.66
CA ARG A 819 -11.62 8.62 -38.94
C ARG A 819 -11.93 7.45 -39.86
N LEU A 820 -12.59 7.70 -40.99
CA LEU A 820 -12.95 6.64 -41.94
C LEU A 820 -11.70 6.14 -42.69
N GLY A 821 -10.86 7.08 -43.12
CA GLY A 821 -9.61 6.81 -43.81
C GLY A 821 -8.50 6.35 -42.87
N ARG A 822 -7.84 7.27 -42.15
CA ARG A 822 -6.60 6.95 -41.43
C ARG A 822 -6.76 5.97 -40.27
N GLN A 823 -7.93 5.97 -39.62
CA GLN A 823 -8.16 5.10 -38.44
C GLN A 823 -8.88 3.80 -38.78
N MET A 824 -9.73 3.78 -39.83
CA MET A 824 -10.50 2.59 -40.22
C MET A 824 -10.10 2.00 -41.57
N ASN A 825 -9.22 2.66 -42.32
CA ASN A 825 -8.68 2.24 -43.63
C ASN A 825 -9.77 1.98 -44.69
N ILE A 826 -10.83 2.79 -44.68
CA ILE A 826 -11.90 2.79 -45.67
C ILE A 826 -11.72 4.01 -46.56
N TYR A 827 -11.35 3.76 -47.80
CA TYR A 827 -11.04 4.78 -48.81
C TYR A 827 -11.73 4.50 -50.14
N GLU A 828 -11.83 3.22 -50.52
CA GLU A 828 -12.28 2.83 -51.85
C GLU A 828 -13.80 2.66 -51.93
N GLU A 829 -14.44 2.35 -50.81
CA GLU A 829 -15.87 2.09 -50.72
C GLU A 829 -16.70 3.31 -51.14
N PRO A 830 -16.47 4.53 -50.60
CA PRO A 830 -17.18 5.73 -51.06
C PRO A 830 -16.91 6.02 -52.54
N ARG A 831 -15.66 5.85 -52.99
CA ARG A 831 -15.25 6.13 -54.38
C ARG A 831 -15.93 5.20 -55.38
N LYS A 832 -16.01 3.90 -55.07
CA LYS A 832 -16.70 2.90 -55.92
C LYS A 832 -18.16 3.23 -56.11
N LEU A 833 -18.85 3.68 -55.05
CA LEU A 833 -20.24 4.10 -55.15
C LEU A 833 -20.39 5.34 -56.04
N VAL A 834 -19.54 6.35 -55.86
CA VAL A 834 -19.60 7.57 -56.66
C VAL A 834 -19.28 7.31 -58.14
N GLN A 835 -18.22 6.55 -58.43
CA GLN A 835 -17.78 6.25 -59.80
C GLN A 835 -18.75 5.35 -60.58
N ALA A 836 -19.63 4.63 -59.89
CA ALA A 836 -20.60 3.77 -60.54
C ALA A 836 -21.88 4.50 -61.00
N VAL A 837 -22.06 5.78 -60.63
CA VAL A 837 -23.14 6.62 -61.16
C VAL A 837 -22.80 7.08 -62.57
N GLU A 838 -23.66 6.79 -63.54
CA GLU A 838 -23.49 7.25 -64.93
C GLU A 838 -23.63 8.77 -65.03
N GLY A 839 -22.77 9.43 -65.82
CA GLY A 839 -22.73 10.90 -65.94
C GLY A 839 -21.90 11.60 -64.86
N VAL A 840 -21.17 10.87 -64.02
CA VAL A 840 -20.35 11.44 -62.94
C VAL A 840 -18.87 11.17 -63.19
N GLU A 841 -18.05 12.23 -63.23
CA GLU A 841 -16.59 12.15 -63.28
C GLU A 841 -16.00 12.45 -61.90
N LEU A 842 -15.42 11.44 -61.24
CA LEU A 842 -14.70 11.63 -59.98
C LEU A 842 -13.25 12.08 -60.25
N VAL A 843 -12.91 13.30 -59.81
CA VAL A 843 -11.57 13.89 -59.85
C VAL A 843 -10.98 14.00 -58.44
N GLU A 844 -9.71 13.63 -58.27
CA GLU A 844 -9.05 13.67 -56.97
C GLU A 844 -8.39 15.03 -56.70
N MET A 845 -8.46 15.48 -55.45
CA MET A 845 -7.66 16.60 -54.94
C MET A 845 -6.17 16.23 -54.85
N GLU A 846 -5.30 17.24 -54.71
CA GLU A 846 -3.85 17.03 -54.53
C GLU A 846 -3.55 16.11 -53.35
N HIS A 847 -4.20 16.36 -52.20
CA HIS A 847 -4.05 15.54 -51.00
C HIS A 847 -5.27 14.64 -50.82
N THR A 848 -5.08 13.35 -51.08
CA THR A 848 -6.14 12.33 -51.04
C THR A 848 -5.71 11.13 -50.19
N LYS A 849 -6.66 10.31 -49.76
CA LYS A 849 -6.46 9.09 -48.95
C LYS A 849 -5.69 9.35 -47.64
N GLU A 850 -4.61 8.61 -47.36
CA GLU A 850 -3.79 8.78 -46.16
C GLU A 850 -3.20 10.18 -45.99
N ASP A 851 -2.93 10.87 -47.12
CA ASP A 851 -2.36 12.20 -47.16
C ASP A 851 -3.42 13.31 -47.08
N GLY A 852 -4.71 12.96 -47.06
CA GLY A 852 -5.81 13.94 -47.05
C GLY A 852 -5.76 14.90 -45.85
N LEU A 853 -5.64 16.22 -46.10
CA LEU A 853 -5.84 17.28 -45.10
C LEU A 853 -7.13 17.12 -44.27
N CYS A 854 -7.01 17.38 -42.96
CA CYS A 854 -8.13 17.38 -42.01
C CYS A 854 -9.13 18.51 -42.31
N CYS A 855 -10.42 18.32 -41.99
CA CYS A 855 -11.43 19.39 -42.03
C CYS A 855 -11.19 20.50 -40.98
N GLY A 856 -10.20 20.32 -40.11
CA GLY A 856 -9.68 21.35 -39.20
C GLY A 856 -10.27 21.34 -37.80
N VAL A 857 -11.25 20.48 -37.51
CA VAL A 857 -11.94 20.45 -36.23
C VAL A 857 -11.90 19.05 -35.63
N SER A 858 -11.63 18.96 -34.33
CA SER A 858 -11.66 17.72 -33.56
C SER A 858 -12.55 17.91 -32.36
N SER A 859 -13.46 16.97 -32.10
CA SER A 859 -14.17 16.93 -30.81
C SER A 859 -15.03 18.17 -30.50
N MET A 860 -15.51 18.88 -31.54
CA MET A 860 -16.15 20.21 -31.43
C MET A 860 -15.24 21.27 -30.77
N MET A 861 -13.93 21.04 -30.81
CA MET A 861 -12.87 21.92 -30.34
C MET A 861 -12.12 22.52 -31.52
N SER A 862 -11.48 23.66 -31.28
CA SER A 862 -10.69 24.36 -32.30
C SER A 862 -11.53 24.90 -33.47
N CYS A 863 -12.86 25.07 -33.38
CA CYS A 863 -13.66 25.82 -34.38
C CYS A 863 -13.38 27.34 -34.28
N ASN A 864 -12.16 27.74 -34.59
CA ASN A 864 -11.66 29.11 -34.49
C ASN A 864 -10.94 29.52 -35.78
N GLU A 865 -10.48 30.78 -35.85
CA GLU A 865 -9.72 31.31 -37.00
C GLU A 865 -8.48 30.48 -37.35
N ASN A 866 -7.88 29.81 -36.36
CA ASN A 866 -6.70 29.01 -36.60
C ASN A 866 -7.05 27.76 -37.43
N SER A 867 -8.10 27.01 -37.06
CA SER A 867 -8.61 25.88 -37.87
C SER A 867 -9.16 26.29 -39.23
N ARG A 868 -9.60 27.54 -39.38
CA ARG A 868 -10.18 28.07 -40.63
C ARG A 868 -9.21 27.93 -41.79
N THR A 869 -7.92 28.14 -41.54
CA THR A 869 -6.86 28.04 -42.56
C THR A 869 -6.81 26.67 -43.22
N LEU A 870 -7.06 25.59 -42.47
CA LEU A 870 -7.10 24.22 -43.02
C LEU A 870 -8.27 24.01 -43.98
N ARG A 871 -9.42 24.58 -43.67
CA ARG A 871 -10.61 24.50 -44.53
C ARG A 871 -10.43 25.31 -45.81
N ILE A 872 -9.79 26.48 -45.73
CA ILE A 872 -9.45 27.29 -46.90
C ILE A 872 -8.49 26.52 -47.82
N GLN A 873 -7.42 25.95 -47.27
CA GLN A 873 -6.47 25.17 -48.07
C GLN A 873 -7.16 23.98 -48.74
N ARG A 874 -8.09 23.32 -48.04
CA ARG A 874 -8.88 22.26 -48.64
C ARG A 874 -9.79 22.76 -49.76
N PHE A 875 -10.45 23.91 -49.59
CA PHE A 875 -11.29 24.52 -50.63
C PHE A 875 -10.48 24.97 -51.86
N ASP A 876 -9.25 25.43 -51.66
CA ASP A 876 -8.33 25.72 -52.76
C ASP A 876 -8.01 24.47 -53.59
N GLU A 877 -7.84 23.30 -52.95
CA GLU A 877 -7.68 22.03 -53.66
C GLU A 877 -8.93 21.60 -54.42
N VAL A 878 -10.12 21.70 -53.80
CA VAL A 878 -11.39 21.42 -54.49
C VAL A 878 -11.49 22.27 -55.75
N LYS A 879 -11.23 23.56 -55.63
CA LYS A 879 -11.26 24.48 -56.75
C LYS A 879 -10.21 24.15 -57.83
N ALA A 880 -9.02 23.70 -57.44
CA ALA A 880 -7.99 23.29 -58.38
C ALA A 880 -8.42 22.08 -59.22
N THR A 881 -9.30 21.22 -58.70
CA THR A 881 -9.89 20.11 -59.48
C THR A 881 -10.93 20.57 -60.49
N GLY A 882 -11.60 21.71 -60.24
CA GLY A 882 -12.72 22.19 -61.04
C GLY A 882 -14.03 21.43 -60.80
N ALA A 883 -14.14 20.66 -59.71
CA ALA A 883 -15.35 19.93 -59.36
C ALA A 883 -16.53 20.86 -59.00
N ASP A 884 -17.72 20.45 -59.41
CA ASP A 884 -19.00 21.10 -59.10
C ASP A 884 -19.46 20.75 -57.67
N ILE A 885 -19.13 19.53 -57.21
CA ILE A 885 -19.55 19.01 -55.90
C ILE A 885 -18.35 18.38 -55.18
N MET A 886 -18.16 18.75 -53.92
CA MET A 886 -17.29 18.08 -52.97
C MET A 886 -18.10 17.08 -52.13
N LEU A 887 -17.83 15.80 -52.34
CA LEU A 887 -18.42 14.70 -51.59
C LEU A 887 -17.58 14.34 -50.36
N THR A 888 -18.23 13.90 -49.28
CA THR A 888 -17.58 13.32 -48.09
C THR A 888 -18.47 12.22 -47.50
N SER A 889 -17.94 11.42 -46.58
CA SER A 889 -18.68 10.34 -45.90
C SER A 889 -18.71 10.57 -44.39
N CYS A 890 -18.94 11.83 -44.01
CA CYS A 890 -19.00 12.24 -42.62
C CYS A 890 -19.82 13.53 -42.51
N PRO A 891 -21.04 13.48 -41.95
CA PRO A 891 -21.87 14.67 -41.72
C PRO A 891 -21.15 15.73 -40.88
N LYS A 892 -20.25 15.32 -39.97
CA LYS A 892 -19.43 16.25 -39.21
C LYS A 892 -18.44 17.00 -40.11
N CYS A 893 -17.83 16.36 -41.11
CA CYS A 893 -17.01 17.07 -42.09
C CYS A 893 -17.84 18.09 -42.88
N VAL A 894 -19.04 17.70 -43.36
CA VAL A 894 -19.97 18.59 -44.07
C VAL A 894 -20.25 19.85 -43.24
N SER A 895 -20.64 19.68 -41.98
CA SER A 895 -20.90 20.80 -41.05
C SER A 895 -19.75 21.80 -40.98
N HIS A 896 -18.51 21.32 -40.84
CA HIS A 896 -17.35 22.20 -40.71
C HIS A 896 -16.96 22.91 -42.00
N PHE A 897 -17.17 22.27 -43.15
CA PHE A 897 -16.96 22.93 -44.45
C PHE A 897 -18.05 23.94 -44.77
N GLU A 898 -19.32 23.64 -44.49
CA GLU A 898 -20.44 24.58 -44.64
C GLU A 898 -20.27 25.82 -43.75
N CYS A 899 -19.76 25.66 -42.52
CA CYS A 899 -19.36 26.78 -41.67
C CYS A 899 -18.46 27.83 -42.38
N LEU A 900 -17.51 27.40 -43.21
CA LEU A 900 -16.65 28.31 -43.97
C LEU A 900 -17.39 28.93 -45.17
N LYS A 901 -18.28 28.17 -45.80
CA LYS A 901 -19.06 28.63 -46.97
C LYS A 901 -20.03 29.76 -46.60
N PHE A 902 -20.57 29.75 -45.38
CA PHE A 902 -21.43 30.82 -44.87
C PHE A 902 -20.78 32.21 -44.78
N GLU A 903 -19.46 32.30 -44.86
CA GLU A 903 -18.78 33.60 -44.95
C GLU A 903 -19.00 34.29 -46.31
N GLY A 904 -19.54 33.58 -47.31
CA GLY A 904 -20.00 34.15 -48.56
C GLY A 904 -18.90 34.53 -49.54
N ASP A 905 -17.72 33.89 -49.48
CA ASP A 905 -16.67 34.09 -50.48
C ASP A 905 -17.10 33.47 -51.83
N PRO A 906 -17.26 34.26 -52.91
CA PRO A 906 -17.66 33.76 -54.22
C PRO A 906 -16.68 32.74 -54.82
N LYS A 907 -15.47 32.61 -54.27
CA LYS A 907 -14.49 31.61 -54.71
C LYS A 907 -14.86 30.18 -54.31
N HIS A 908 -15.78 29.99 -53.36
CA HIS A 908 -16.21 28.69 -52.84
C HIS A 908 -17.58 28.28 -53.39
N ASP A 909 -17.83 28.59 -54.67
CA ASP A 909 -19.10 28.31 -55.37
C ASP A 909 -19.13 26.88 -55.92
N PHE A 910 -19.08 25.91 -55.00
CA PHE A 910 -19.30 24.47 -55.27
C PHE A 910 -20.20 23.90 -54.17
N GLU A 911 -20.92 22.83 -54.47
CA GLU A 911 -21.79 22.16 -53.49
C GLU A 911 -20.97 21.23 -52.58
N ILE A 912 -21.34 21.10 -51.31
CA ILE A 912 -20.77 20.12 -50.40
C ILE A 912 -21.88 19.16 -50.00
N LEU A 913 -21.65 17.86 -50.17
CA LEU A 913 -22.69 16.86 -49.93
C LEU A 913 -22.11 15.59 -49.33
N ASP A 914 -22.91 14.89 -48.52
CA ASP A 914 -22.57 13.54 -48.11
C ASP A 914 -22.80 12.55 -49.26
N VAL A 915 -21.96 11.52 -49.39
CA VAL A 915 -22.09 10.47 -50.43
C VAL A 915 -23.46 9.80 -50.38
N VAL A 916 -24.03 9.57 -49.19
CA VAL A 916 -25.36 8.96 -49.03
C VAL A 916 -26.45 9.89 -49.59
N SER A 917 -26.40 11.19 -49.26
CA SER A 917 -27.32 12.19 -49.83
C SER A 917 -27.17 12.31 -51.35
N PHE A 918 -25.94 12.27 -51.86
CA PHE A 918 -25.68 12.30 -53.30
C PHE A 918 -26.33 11.12 -54.04
N LEU A 919 -26.16 9.90 -53.54
CA LEU A 919 -26.76 8.71 -54.14
C LEU A 919 -28.29 8.74 -54.04
N ALA A 920 -28.84 9.18 -52.90
CA ALA A 920 -30.28 9.27 -52.70
C ALA A 920 -30.93 10.28 -53.68
N ARG A 921 -30.24 11.37 -54.04
CA ARG A 921 -30.70 12.28 -55.10
C ARG A 921 -30.87 11.56 -56.44
N GLN A 922 -29.92 10.69 -56.80
CA GLN A 922 -30.00 9.93 -58.06
C GLN A 922 -31.11 8.87 -58.03
N VAL A 923 -31.33 8.23 -56.88
CA VAL A 923 -32.48 7.31 -56.69
C VAL A 923 -33.80 8.07 -56.84
N ASN A 924 -33.92 9.23 -56.20
CA ASN A 924 -35.11 10.06 -56.30
C ASN A 924 -35.36 10.57 -57.72
N ALA A 925 -34.31 10.93 -58.46
CA ALA A 925 -34.42 11.33 -59.87
C ALA A 925 -34.81 10.14 -60.76
N LYS A 926 -34.27 8.94 -60.52
CA LYS A 926 -34.64 7.69 -61.21
C LYS A 926 -36.11 7.30 -61.01
N ASN A 927 -36.67 7.60 -59.84
CA ASN A 927 -38.05 7.26 -59.46
C ASN A 927 -39.09 8.32 -59.83
N GLN A 928 -38.66 9.50 -60.30
CA GLN A 928 -39.53 10.55 -60.87
C GLN A 928 -39.71 10.36 -62.38
#